data_AF-A0A1H9RMV6-F1
#
_entry.id   AF-A0A1H9RMV6-F1
#
_cell.length_a   1.000
_cell.length_b   1.000
_cell.length_c   1.000
_cell.angle_alpha   90.00
_cell.angle_beta   90.00
_cell.angle_gamma   90.00
#
_symmetry.space_group_name_H-M   'P 1'
#
loop_
_entity.id
_entity.type
_entity.pdbx_description
1 polymer ?
#
loop_
_entity_poly.entity_id
_entity_poly.type
_entity_poly.pdbx_seq_one_letter_code
_entity_poly.pdbx_strand_id
1 'polypeptide(L)'
;MANGLTRDRIKVDQTLHGYSEGHRLIEGSLKLPQSDARTMLVLSDASGSGSRIPANGYITGYPLAESGKYVLARTWAASEMSRPGCVWTHSLLIDFADLARLGSVDDLLERLQRPSAGGWTAFAVQLEVMASRAPTPVAPSDLRRVGQWVSALYGKPKGRIVDERERPEDEELIVAIWMQQWPRLRRAFRFCTFSAEDRSTSADAFDLQLMDFSRTSRSKMPDRAVAHVKNRGDWIETLLYDLVMPTGSGLRKFLREVGSDVSNGRAAMIPLVHLYAALEQNAGSFGLAEAVSELEQLGPNQGRMGRAAAARMVFSRPRLVDQRLFDFALQQVRADRDLLGVEPLIIGRALLRWRPDLLADDLPEDDPFHKAVNAALLEADAEELIDLIEAVPDAAMAVLPSRPDVFERASFWRIASLDTSRLIGSLDADKDRAVRIVSALMEANRDECATVMVDRFGIYPLVSTLSSMDVAEIRSRLAWIQAIARRIDDLAEGMSRGVIWHRPLLFVLAENLDPDILPNRVGTDPWVTAVERTRASNDVRCEDLLASLLFTRARGWCSKSAGRLFSLSVQRLHEAMASERLTDEVWSIAKRRLPYGSVWREWEQCEKLRHAVVDSFIARELPPIEFGTVVDDGKLWNELVNLAAESYGGRRYLDKVRRALRGGTEAWWDERANIIDRKVN
;
A
#
# COMPACT_ATOMS: atom_id res chain seq x y z
N MET A 1 46.12 -13.20 -1.79
CA MET A 1 45.37 -13.26 -3.07
C MET A 1 44.34 -12.12 -3.23
N ALA A 2 44.57 -10.91 -2.66
CA ALA A 2 43.60 -9.80 -2.69
C ALA A 2 43.85 -8.75 -3.80
N ASN A 3 45.01 -8.74 -4.46
CA ASN A 3 45.35 -7.79 -5.53
C ASN A 3 44.79 -8.16 -6.92
N GLY A 4 44.13 -9.31 -7.06
CA GLY A 4 43.57 -9.77 -8.35
C GLY A 4 42.25 -9.10 -8.76
N LEU A 5 41.58 -8.39 -7.84
CA LEU A 5 40.23 -7.83 -8.05
C LEU A 5 40.23 -6.34 -8.46
N THR A 6 41.39 -5.67 -8.44
CA THR A 6 41.53 -4.22 -8.64
C THR A 6 42.17 -3.81 -9.97
N ARG A 7 42.52 -4.77 -10.83
CA ARG A 7 43.10 -4.52 -12.15
C ARG A 7 42.32 -5.22 -13.24
N ASP A 8 42.15 -4.52 -14.36
CA ASP A 8 41.55 -5.06 -15.57
C ASP A 8 42.62 -5.32 -16.62
N ARG A 9 42.52 -6.48 -17.27
CA ARG A 9 43.32 -6.75 -18.46
C ARG A 9 42.58 -6.19 -19.66
N ILE A 10 43.16 -5.18 -20.31
CA ILE A 10 42.59 -4.53 -21.49
C ILE A 10 43.54 -4.65 -22.67
N LYS A 11 42.97 -4.71 -23.86
CA LYS A 11 43.70 -4.74 -25.12
C LYS A 11 43.62 -3.35 -25.74
N VAL A 12 44.77 -2.79 -26.07
CA VAL A 12 44.88 -1.40 -26.52
C VAL A 12 45.64 -1.40 -27.82
N ASP A 13 45.03 -0.84 -28.85
CA ASP A 13 45.70 -0.65 -30.11
C ASP A 13 46.67 0.53 -30.02
N GLN A 14 47.72 0.52 -30.82
CA GLN A 14 48.71 1.59 -30.82
C GLN A 14 49.07 2.02 -32.23
N THR A 15 49.44 3.28 -32.38
CA THR A 15 49.94 3.83 -33.64
C THR A 15 51.11 4.77 -33.38
N LEU A 16 52.08 4.75 -34.28
CA LEU A 16 53.18 5.69 -34.33
C LEU A 16 53.02 6.61 -35.54
N HIS A 17 52.94 7.92 -35.29
CA HIS A 17 52.99 8.96 -36.31
C HIS A 17 54.30 9.72 -36.23
N GLY A 18 54.80 10.12 -37.40
CA GLY A 18 56.02 10.90 -37.53
C GLY A 18 56.30 11.24 -38.98
N TYR A 19 57.56 11.51 -39.31
CA TYR A 19 57.92 12.08 -40.60
C TYR A 19 58.66 11.10 -41.49
N SER A 20 58.10 10.85 -42.68
CA SER A 20 58.74 10.12 -43.77
C SER A 20 58.12 10.61 -45.08
N GLU A 21 58.82 11.50 -45.77
CA GLU A 21 58.30 12.30 -46.92
C GLU A 21 57.06 13.18 -46.57
N GLY A 22 56.93 13.54 -45.29
CA GLY A 22 55.79 14.26 -44.74
C GLY A 22 55.33 13.63 -43.43
N HIS A 23 54.50 14.34 -42.67
CA HIS A 23 53.87 13.77 -41.48
C HIS A 23 52.87 12.70 -41.89
N ARG A 24 53.01 11.47 -41.38
CA ARG A 24 52.15 10.32 -41.70
C ARG A 24 52.15 9.28 -40.60
N LEU A 25 51.22 8.33 -40.70
CA LEU A 25 51.28 7.08 -39.94
C LEU A 25 52.51 6.27 -40.39
N ILE A 26 53.38 5.93 -39.45
CA ILE A 26 54.60 5.15 -39.68
C ILE A 26 54.34 3.67 -39.44
N GLU A 27 53.65 3.35 -38.34
CA GLU A 27 53.30 1.97 -37.99
C GLU A 27 52.05 1.95 -37.10
N GLY A 28 51.29 0.86 -37.10
CA GLY A 28 50.14 0.71 -36.20
C GLY A 28 49.56 -0.69 -36.13
N SER A 29 48.94 -1.03 -34.99
CA SER A 29 48.39 -2.36 -34.73
C SER A 29 47.02 -2.62 -35.35
N LEU A 30 46.40 -1.59 -35.94
CA LEU A 30 45.12 -1.70 -36.64
C LEU A 30 45.08 -0.84 -37.89
N LYS A 31 44.15 -1.17 -38.79
CA LYS A 31 43.77 -0.30 -39.90
C LYS A 31 42.56 0.53 -39.51
N LEU A 32 42.71 1.86 -39.53
CA LEU A 32 41.65 2.80 -39.16
C LEU A 32 40.73 3.14 -40.35
N PRO A 33 39.43 3.42 -40.08
CA PRO A 33 38.55 4.05 -41.05
C PRO A 33 39.11 5.40 -41.53
N GLN A 34 38.67 5.84 -42.71
CA GLN A 34 39.24 7.03 -43.35
C GLN A 34 39.02 8.31 -42.53
N SER A 35 37.87 8.47 -41.87
CA SER A 35 37.58 9.67 -41.09
C SER A 35 38.48 9.76 -39.85
N ASP A 36 38.61 8.65 -39.11
CA ASP A 36 39.46 8.55 -37.93
C ASP A 36 40.95 8.70 -38.26
N ALA A 37 41.40 8.10 -39.36
CA ALA A 37 42.78 8.25 -39.84
C ALA A 37 43.11 9.72 -40.17
N ARG A 38 42.17 10.48 -40.76
CA ARG A 38 42.33 11.92 -41.01
C ARG A 38 42.42 12.71 -39.70
N THR A 39 41.55 12.42 -38.74
CA THR A 39 41.58 13.06 -37.41
C THR A 39 42.90 12.81 -36.71
N MET A 40 43.38 11.56 -36.68
CA MET A 40 44.67 11.22 -36.08
C MET A 40 45.84 11.86 -36.81
N LEU A 41 45.82 11.92 -38.15
CA LEU A 41 46.88 12.57 -38.92
C LEU A 41 47.06 14.04 -38.50
N VAL A 42 45.95 14.77 -38.31
CA VAL A 42 45.98 16.18 -37.89
C VAL A 42 46.37 16.33 -36.40
N LEU A 43 45.79 15.52 -35.52
CA LEU A 43 46.00 15.65 -34.07
C LEU A 43 47.31 15.02 -33.57
N SER A 44 47.97 14.20 -34.39
CA SER A 44 49.31 13.67 -34.12
C SER A 44 50.43 14.57 -34.64
N ASP A 45 50.14 15.59 -35.43
CA ASP A 45 51.17 16.56 -35.84
C ASP A 45 51.41 17.61 -34.73
N ALA A 46 52.46 18.42 -34.91
CA ALA A 46 52.81 19.53 -34.04
C ALA A 46 51.61 20.48 -33.82
N SER A 47 51.43 20.93 -32.58
CA SER A 47 50.29 21.77 -32.15
C SER A 47 50.38 23.24 -32.58
N GLY A 48 51.14 23.54 -33.64
CA GLY A 48 51.41 24.89 -34.14
C GLY A 48 52.91 25.19 -34.28
N SER A 49 53.23 26.31 -34.93
CA SER A 49 54.61 26.68 -35.26
C SER A 49 55.23 27.62 -34.21
N GLY A 50 56.53 27.46 -33.92
CA GLY A 50 57.32 28.45 -33.17
C GLY A 50 57.42 28.30 -31.65
N SER A 51 56.70 27.36 -31.02
CA SER A 51 56.83 27.07 -29.58
C SER A 51 57.74 25.87 -29.29
N ARG A 52 58.47 25.93 -28.17
CA ARG A 52 59.38 24.85 -27.74
C ARG A 52 58.58 23.76 -27.04
N ILE A 53 58.38 22.63 -27.70
CA ILE A 53 57.74 21.45 -27.11
C ILE A 53 58.52 21.03 -25.84
N PRO A 54 57.83 20.78 -24.70
CA PRO A 54 58.48 20.33 -23.47
C PRO A 54 59.25 19.03 -23.67
N ALA A 55 60.34 18.83 -22.91
CA ALA A 55 61.24 17.68 -23.10
C ALA A 55 60.51 16.33 -22.94
N ASN A 56 59.60 16.24 -21.97
CA ASN A 56 58.77 15.05 -21.75
C ASN A 56 57.61 14.95 -22.75
N GLY A 57 57.48 15.88 -23.69
CA GLY A 57 56.35 15.98 -24.60
C GLY A 57 55.08 16.51 -23.93
N TYR A 58 53.95 16.26 -24.59
CA TYR A 58 52.63 16.62 -24.10
C TYR A 58 51.59 15.57 -24.49
N ILE A 59 50.49 15.55 -23.75
CA ILE A 59 49.39 14.61 -23.94
C ILE A 59 48.24 15.28 -24.67
N THR A 60 47.64 14.55 -25.60
CA THR A 60 46.37 14.92 -26.23
C THR A 60 45.40 13.76 -26.08
N GLY A 61 44.18 14.07 -25.60
CA GLY A 61 43.09 13.12 -25.46
C GLY A 61 41.90 13.51 -26.35
N TYR A 62 41.38 12.58 -27.15
CA TYR A 62 40.23 12.83 -28.04
C TYR A 62 39.55 11.54 -28.52
N PRO A 63 38.25 11.58 -28.87
CA PRO A 63 37.55 10.44 -29.44
C PRO A 63 37.79 10.24 -30.94
N LEU A 64 37.70 8.98 -31.34
CA LEU A 64 37.51 8.48 -32.71
C LEU A 64 36.11 7.86 -32.78
N ALA A 65 35.15 8.65 -33.24
CA ALA A 65 33.74 8.31 -33.14
C ALA A 65 33.35 7.13 -34.03
N GLU A 66 33.95 7.00 -35.22
CA GLU A 66 33.64 5.93 -36.17
C GLU A 66 34.17 4.57 -35.66
N SER A 67 35.37 4.55 -35.09
CA SER A 67 35.97 3.35 -34.49
C SER A 67 35.46 3.02 -33.08
N GLY A 68 34.75 3.94 -32.41
CA GLY A 68 34.33 3.75 -31.02
C GLY A 68 35.50 3.69 -30.03
N LYS A 69 36.59 4.40 -30.32
CA LYS A 69 37.83 4.39 -29.54
C LYS A 69 38.17 5.78 -29.02
N TYR A 70 38.86 5.83 -27.90
CA TYR A 70 39.43 7.06 -27.33
C TYR A 70 40.94 7.03 -27.48
N VAL A 71 41.51 8.10 -28.02
CA VAL A 71 42.94 8.26 -28.21
C VAL A 71 43.54 8.94 -27.00
N LEU A 72 44.58 8.33 -26.44
CA LEU A 72 45.51 8.96 -25.52
C LEU A 72 46.88 8.99 -26.19
N ALA A 73 47.30 10.17 -26.64
CA ALA A 73 48.51 10.34 -27.44
C ALA A 73 49.54 11.18 -26.70
N ARG A 74 50.82 10.83 -26.85
CA ARG A 74 51.95 11.65 -26.40
C ARG A 74 52.80 12.07 -27.58
N THR A 75 53.08 13.36 -27.64
CA THR A 75 53.84 13.98 -28.74
C THR A 75 55.13 14.57 -28.20
N TRP A 76 56.26 14.21 -28.81
CA TRP A 76 57.60 14.72 -28.50
C TRP A 76 58.21 15.43 -29.71
N ALA A 77 59.11 16.37 -29.46
CA ALA A 77 59.97 16.89 -30.51
C ALA A 77 60.88 15.80 -31.07
N ALA A 78 60.99 15.72 -32.40
CA ALA A 78 61.94 14.87 -33.11
C ALA A 78 63.21 15.65 -33.45
N SER A 79 63.99 16.03 -32.42
CA SER A 79 65.19 16.87 -32.55
C SER A 79 66.31 16.25 -33.41
N GLU A 80 66.29 14.94 -33.61
CA GLU A 80 67.19 14.19 -34.48
C GLU A 80 66.90 14.42 -35.98
N MET A 81 65.74 14.98 -36.34
CA MET A 81 65.39 15.26 -37.73
C MET A 81 65.93 16.63 -38.16
N SER A 82 66.40 16.71 -39.40
CA SER A 82 66.99 17.94 -39.96
C SER A 82 65.98 19.08 -40.13
N ARG A 83 64.68 18.77 -40.20
CA ARG A 83 63.61 19.74 -40.40
C ARG A 83 63.06 20.23 -39.04
N PRO A 84 63.09 21.55 -38.76
CA PRO A 84 62.46 22.12 -37.57
C PRO A 84 60.96 21.84 -37.52
N GLY A 85 60.44 21.59 -36.31
CA GLY A 85 59.02 21.35 -36.08
C GLY A 85 58.56 19.89 -36.25
N CYS A 86 59.46 18.98 -36.63
CA CYS A 86 59.13 17.55 -36.68
C CYS A 86 58.85 16.98 -35.28
N VAL A 87 57.88 16.06 -35.24
CA VAL A 87 57.44 15.41 -34.00
C VAL A 87 57.32 13.90 -34.19
N TRP A 88 57.41 13.21 -33.05
CA TRP A 88 56.97 11.82 -32.92
C TRP A 88 55.73 11.80 -32.04
N THR A 89 54.72 11.04 -32.46
CA THR A 89 53.52 10.83 -31.65
C THR A 89 53.20 9.36 -31.55
N HIS A 90 53.22 8.86 -30.32
CA HIS A 90 52.70 7.55 -30.00
C HIS A 90 51.28 7.72 -29.45
N SER A 91 50.33 7.01 -30.05
CA SER A 91 48.92 7.04 -29.63
C SER A 91 48.49 5.66 -29.18
N LEU A 92 47.82 5.60 -28.03
CA LEU A 92 47.08 4.44 -27.55
C LEU A 92 45.59 4.65 -27.84
N LEU A 93 44.95 3.65 -28.44
CA LEU A 93 43.55 3.67 -28.84
C LEU A 93 42.78 2.67 -27.96
N ILE A 94 41.95 3.21 -27.08
CA ILE A 94 41.25 2.47 -26.03
C ILE A 94 39.79 2.35 -26.45
N ASP A 95 39.23 1.13 -26.48
CA ASP A 95 37.80 0.96 -26.76
C ASP A 95 36.95 1.68 -25.71
N PHE A 96 35.86 2.31 -26.14
CA PHE A 96 34.95 3.02 -25.24
C PHE A 96 34.39 2.16 -24.11
N ALA A 97 34.21 0.86 -24.35
CA ALA A 97 33.79 -0.11 -23.34
C ALA A 97 34.87 -0.30 -22.25
N ASP A 98 36.14 -0.36 -22.65
CA ASP A 98 37.27 -0.50 -21.73
C ASP A 98 37.52 0.78 -20.95
N LEU A 99 37.49 1.93 -21.63
CA LEU A 99 37.64 3.25 -21.01
C LEU A 99 36.62 3.49 -19.87
N ALA A 100 35.40 2.93 -20.00
CA ALA A 100 34.37 3.07 -18.98
C ALA A 100 34.69 2.31 -17.67
N ARG A 101 35.51 1.26 -17.74
CA ARG A 101 35.89 0.42 -16.60
C ARG A 101 37.08 0.99 -15.82
N LEU A 102 37.90 1.81 -16.47
CA LEU A 102 39.13 2.38 -15.89
C LEU A 102 38.85 3.35 -14.74
N GLY A 103 39.61 3.18 -13.65
CA GLY A 103 39.67 4.12 -12.53
C GLY A 103 40.84 5.10 -12.67
N SER A 104 41.95 4.65 -13.24
CA SER A 104 43.12 5.45 -13.60
C SER A 104 43.62 5.07 -15.00
N VAL A 105 44.44 5.94 -15.60
CA VAL A 105 45.14 5.70 -16.87
C VAL A 105 46.65 5.71 -16.72
N ASP A 106 47.18 5.75 -15.50
CA ASP A 106 48.63 5.83 -15.27
C ASP A 106 49.37 4.65 -15.90
N ASP A 107 48.84 3.43 -15.75
CA ASP A 107 49.39 2.23 -16.39
C ASP A 107 49.41 2.32 -17.93
N LEU A 108 48.55 3.15 -18.54
CA LEU A 108 48.53 3.41 -19.98
C LEU A 108 49.51 4.51 -20.35
N LEU A 109 49.60 5.57 -19.54
CA LEU A 109 50.55 6.66 -19.74
C LEU A 109 52.00 6.15 -19.68
N GLU A 110 52.30 5.18 -18.81
CA GLU A 110 53.60 4.51 -18.74
C GLU A 110 53.97 3.71 -20.00
N ARG A 111 52.98 3.34 -20.83
CA ARG A 111 53.21 2.65 -22.11
C ARG A 111 53.50 3.62 -23.25
N LEU A 112 53.28 4.92 -23.07
CA LEU A 112 53.58 5.92 -24.09
C LEU A 112 55.09 6.14 -24.19
N GLN A 113 55.69 5.50 -25.18
CA GLN A 113 57.13 5.59 -25.45
C GLN A 113 57.45 6.44 -26.68
N ARG A 114 58.52 7.24 -26.57
CA ARG A 114 59.12 7.93 -27.72
C ARG A 114 59.90 6.89 -28.53
N PRO A 115 59.73 6.81 -29.86
CA PRO A 115 60.43 5.82 -30.68
C PRO A 115 61.94 6.06 -30.67
N SER A 116 62.72 4.98 -30.73
CA SER A 116 64.15 4.97 -31.03
C SER A 116 64.39 4.53 -32.48
N ALA A 117 65.56 4.84 -33.04
CA ALA A 117 65.90 4.46 -34.41
C ALA A 117 65.87 2.93 -34.59
N GLY A 118 65.02 2.43 -35.50
CA GLY A 118 64.94 1.01 -35.87
C GLY A 118 63.97 0.14 -35.07
N GLY A 119 63.24 0.68 -34.08
CA GLY A 119 62.33 -0.07 -33.20
C GLY A 119 60.83 -0.02 -33.55
N TRP A 120 60.46 0.35 -34.79
CA TRP A 120 59.06 0.71 -35.10
C TRP A 120 58.09 -0.46 -35.14
N THR A 121 58.57 -1.68 -35.44
CA THR A 121 57.72 -2.88 -35.54
C THR A 121 56.98 -3.22 -34.25
N ALA A 122 57.47 -2.76 -33.09
CA ALA A 122 56.78 -2.93 -31.82
C ALA A 122 55.40 -2.24 -31.79
N PHE A 123 55.21 -1.16 -32.56
CA PHE A 123 53.94 -0.44 -32.68
C PHE A 123 52.93 -1.14 -33.59
N ALA A 124 53.33 -2.19 -34.33
CA ALA A 124 52.44 -3.00 -35.17
C ALA A 124 51.64 -4.04 -34.37
N VAL A 125 51.95 -4.21 -33.08
CA VAL A 125 51.35 -5.25 -32.22
C VAL A 125 50.43 -4.59 -31.20
N GLN A 126 49.26 -5.17 -30.97
CA GLN A 126 48.35 -4.70 -29.93
C GLN A 126 48.96 -4.91 -28.53
N LEU A 127 48.79 -3.93 -27.64
CA LEU A 127 49.29 -4.01 -26.27
C LEU A 127 48.26 -4.66 -25.34
N GLU A 128 48.74 -5.53 -24.45
CA GLU A 128 47.96 -6.00 -23.32
C GLU A 128 48.41 -5.24 -22.06
N VAL A 129 47.49 -4.46 -21.48
CA VAL A 129 47.78 -3.60 -20.33
C VAL A 129 46.94 -4.04 -19.13
N MET A 130 47.61 -4.21 -18.00
CA MET A 130 46.95 -4.42 -16.71
C MET A 130 46.62 -3.05 -16.11
N ALA A 131 45.43 -2.54 -16.38
CA ALA A 131 45.03 -1.20 -15.98
C ALA A 131 44.33 -1.19 -14.61
N SER A 132 44.67 -0.21 -13.77
CA SER A 132 44.09 -0.02 -12.45
C SER A 132 42.61 0.41 -12.49
N ARG A 133 41.80 -0.23 -11.66
CA ARG A 133 40.43 0.21 -11.31
C ARG A 133 40.43 1.25 -10.19
N ALA A 134 41.55 1.41 -9.47
CA ALA A 134 41.69 2.40 -8.41
C ALA A 134 42.05 3.77 -9.02
N PRO A 135 41.34 4.86 -8.68
CA PRO A 135 41.71 6.19 -9.12
C PRO A 135 42.95 6.71 -8.38
N THR A 136 43.67 7.62 -9.03
CA THR A 136 44.87 8.27 -8.50
C THR A 136 44.49 9.56 -7.76
N PRO A 137 44.93 9.74 -6.50
CA PRO A 137 44.64 10.95 -5.73
C PRO A 137 45.50 12.13 -6.20
N VAL A 138 44.93 13.34 -6.09
CA VAL A 138 45.63 14.61 -6.35
C VAL A 138 46.17 15.18 -5.05
N ALA A 139 47.39 15.73 -5.09
CA ALA A 139 48.01 16.35 -3.92
C ALA A 139 47.25 17.62 -3.48
N PRO A 140 47.08 17.87 -2.17
CA PRO A 140 46.40 19.08 -1.66
C PRO A 140 47.02 20.40 -2.15
N SER A 141 48.32 20.42 -2.43
CA SER A 141 49.03 21.58 -2.99
C SER A 141 48.49 22.05 -4.34
N ASP A 142 47.85 21.17 -5.09
CA ASP A 142 47.41 21.43 -6.46
C ASP A 142 45.92 21.80 -6.58
N LEU A 143 45.17 21.74 -5.48
CA LEU A 143 43.72 22.02 -5.46
C LEU A 143 43.37 23.42 -5.96
N ARG A 144 44.23 24.42 -5.70
CA ARG A 144 44.00 25.78 -6.21
C ARG A 144 43.96 25.80 -7.73
N ARG A 145 44.90 25.09 -8.37
CA ARG A 145 45.05 25.04 -9.83
C ARG A 145 43.94 24.21 -10.46
N VAL A 146 43.67 23.03 -9.91
CA VAL A 146 42.56 22.18 -10.38
C VAL A 146 41.22 22.87 -10.21
N GLY A 147 41.01 23.56 -9.08
CA GLY A 147 39.78 24.31 -8.82
C GLY A 147 39.49 25.40 -9.86
N GLN A 148 40.52 26.04 -10.42
CA GLN A 148 40.35 27.00 -11.52
C GLN A 148 39.79 26.33 -12.77
N TRP A 149 40.34 25.17 -13.16
CA TRP A 149 39.89 24.45 -14.35
C TRP A 149 38.52 23.82 -14.16
N VAL A 150 38.26 23.19 -13.02
CA VAL A 150 36.94 22.62 -12.67
C VAL A 150 35.86 23.71 -12.67
N SER A 151 36.13 24.86 -12.03
CA SER A 151 35.22 26.01 -12.03
C SER A 151 34.92 26.50 -13.44
N ALA A 152 35.94 26.63 -14.28
CA ALA A 152 35.78 27.10 -15.66
C ALA A 152 35.05 26.07 -16.54
N LEU A 153 35.41 24.79 -16.45
CA LEU A 153 34.84 23.71 -17.25
C LEU A 153 33.35 23.52 -17.00
N TYR A 154 32.94 23.46 -15.74
CA TYR A 154 31.55 23.14 -15.42
C TYR A 154 30.70 24.39 -15.20
N GLY A 155 31.28 25.53 -14.80
CA GLY A 155 30.58 26.81 -14.73
C GLY A 155 30.32 27.45 -16.09
N LYS A 156 31.06 27.07 -17.14
CA LYS A 156 30.84 27.48 -18.53
C LYS A 156 30.77 26.26 -19.45
N PRO A 157 29.70 25.45 -19.38
CA PRO A 157 29.65 24.14 -20.02
C PRO A 157 29.70 24.17 -21.55
N LYS A 158 29.40 25.31 -22.19
CA LYS A 158 29.53 25.52 -23.64
C LYS A 158 30.83 26.23 -24.06
N GLY A 159 31.60 26.75 -23.09
CA GLY A 159 32.80 27.53 -23.35
C GLY A 159 34.02 26.65 -23.61
N ARG A 160 34.91 27.12 -24.49
CA ARG A 160 36.24 26.52 -24.70
C ARG A 160 37.19 27.04 -23.63
N ILE A 161 37.79 26.14 -22.85
CA ILE A 161 38.66 26.53 -21.73
C ILE A 161 40.12 26.44 -22.18
N VAL A 162 40.82 27.55 -21.98
CA VAL A 162 42.24 27.67 -22.32
C VAL A 162 42.96 28.30 -21.14
N ASP A 163 44.12 27.76 -20.80
CA ASP A 163 44.98 28.28 -19.75
C ASP A 163 46.47 28.16 -20.09
N GLU A 164 47.36 28.75 -19.29
CA GLU A 164 48.81 28.66 -19.49
C GLU A 164 49.37 27.39 -18.83
N ARG A 165 50.29 26.69 -19.52
CA ARG A 165 51.07 25.62 -18.88
C ARG A 165 52.11 26.23 -17.95
N GLU A 166 52.00 25.99 -16.65
CA GLU A 166 52.94 26.54 -15.66
C GLU A 166 53.96 25.50 -15.21
N ARG A 167 53.53 24.23 -15.09
CA ARG A 167 54.37 23.17 -14.51
C ARG A 167 54.18 21.82 -15.21
N PRO A 168 55.12 20.86 -15.06
CA PRO A 168 54.95 19.51 -15.59
C PRO A 168 53.73 18.76 -15.03
N GLU A 169 53.43 18.95 -13.73
CA GLU A 169 52.36 18.24 -13.01
C GLU A 169 50.96 18.58 -13.54
N ASP A 170 50.82 19.70 -14.25
CA ASP A 170 49.58 20.11 -14.93
C ASP A 170 48.98 19.02 -15.82
N GLU A 171 49.85 18.19 -16.40
CA GLU A 171 49.46 17.04 -17.19
C GLU A 171 48.65 16.02 -16.38
N GLU A 172 49.15 15.64 -15.20
CA GLU A 172 48.49 14.69 -14.29
C GLU A 172 47.17 15.25 -13.77
N LEU A 173 47.15 16.56 -13.49
CA LEU A 173 45.95 17.26 -13.01
C LEU A 173 44.80 17.25 -14.04
N ILE A 174 45.10 17.49 -15.34
CA ILE A 174 44.09 17.42 -16.40
C ILE A 174 43.57 16.01 -16.57
N VAL A 175 44.46 15.01 -16.53
CA VAL A 175 44.09 13.59 -16.59
C VAL A 175 43.20 13.22 -15.40
N ALA A 176 43.48 13.73 -14.20
CA ALA A 176 42.66 13.50 -13.02
C ALA A 176 41.24 14.06 -13.17
N ILE A 177 41.08 15.28 -13.73
CA ILE A 177 39.76 15.87 -14.03
C ILE A 177 39.01 15.02 -15.05
N TRP A 178 39.66 14.58 -16.12
CA TRP A 178 39.07 13.70 -17.14
C TRP A 178 38.61 12.36 -16.56
N MET A 179 39.41 11.77 -15.67
CA MET A 179 39.09 10.50 -15.00
C MET A 179 38.06 10.62 -13.88
N GLN A 180 37.73 11.83 -13.42
CA GLN A 180 36.61 12.08 -12.51
C GLN A 180 35.26 12.02 -13.25
N GLN A 181 35.24 12.30 -14.56
CA GLN A 181 34.01 12.30 -15.36
C GLN A 181 33.43 10.89 -15.53
N TRP A 182 32.10 10.81 -15.67
CA TRP A 182 31.40 9.56 -15.99
C TRP A 182 31.71 9.12 -17.43
N PRO A 183 31.55 7.82 -17.77
CA PRO A 183 32.03 7.27 -19.03
C PRO A 183 31.57 8.01 -20.29
N ARG A 184 30.30 8.44 -20.35
CA ARG A 184 29.78 9.13 -21.54
C ARG A 184 30.42 10.50 -21.74
N LEU A 185 30.56 11.30 -20.68
CA LEU A 185 31.25 12.59 -20.76
C LEU A 185 32.74 12.40 -21.07
N ARG A 186 33.39 11.44 -20.40
CA ARG A 186 34.80 11.08 -20.60
C ARG A 186 35.13 10.75 -22.06
N ARG A 187 34.24 10.03 -22.75
CA ARG A 187 34.40 9.66 -24.16
C ARG A 187 34.30 10.85 -25.10
N ALA A 188 33.56 11.90 -24.75
CA ALA A 188 33.40 13.09 -25.59
C ALA A 188 34.45 14.18 -25.28
N PHE A 189 35.06 14.12 -24.10
CA PHE A 189 35.98 15.13 -23.61
C PHE A 189 37.25 15.21 -24.45
N ARG A 190 37.67 16.43 -24.81
CA ARG A 190 38.89 16.67 -25.58
C ARG A 190 39.84 17.56 -24.79
N PHE A 191 41.08 17.12 -24.61
CA PHE A 191 42.08 17.91 -23.89
C PHE A 191 43.47 17.87 -24.52
N CYS A 192 44.25 18.92 -24.29
CA CYS A 192 45.65 18.98 -24.71
C CYS A 192 46.49 19.67 -23.62
N THR A 193 47.54 19.01 -23.14
CA THR A 193 48.38 19.52 -22.02
C THR A 193 49.47 20.49 -22.48
N PHE A 194 49.57 20.73 -23.80
CA PHE A 194 50.38 21.78 -24.39
C PHE A 194 49.98 22.01 -25.85
N SER A 195 49.75 23.26 -26.21
CA SER A 195 49.42 23.66 -27.58
C SER A 195 50.02 25.03 -27.92
N ALA A 196 50.62 25.16 -29.09
CA ALA A 196 51.14 26.44 -29.57
C ALA A 196 50.01 27.30 -30.17
N GLU A 197 49.04 26.63 -30.81
CA GLU A 197 47.86 27.19 -31.46
C GLU A 197 46.60 26.42 -31.00
N ASP A 198 45.41 27.00 -31.21
CA ASP A 198 44.15 26.31 -30.88
C ASP A 198 43.98 25.09 -31.79
N ARG A 199 43.85 23.91 -31.17
CA ARG A 199 43.64 22.66 -31.91
C ARG A 199 42.17 22.41 -32.23
N SER A 200 41.28 23.29 -31.81
CA SER A 200 39.84 23.21 -32.06
C SER A 200 39.49 23.53 -33.51
N THR A 201 38.52 22.80 -34.06
CA THR A 201 37.87 23.15 -35.33
C THR A 201 36.46 23.69 -35.09
N SER A 202 35.72 23.99 -36.15
CA SER A 202 34.29 24.33 -36.05
C SER A 202 33.43 23.13 -35.64
N ALA A 203 33.85 21.92 -36.01
CA ALA A 203 33.14 20.67 -35.71
C ALA A 203 33.59 20.02 -34.39
N ASP A 204 34.89 20.11 -34.08
CA ASP A 204 35.52 19.44 -32.94
C ASP A 204 36.27 20.45 -32.07
N ALA A 205 35.61 20.94 -31.02
CA ALA A 205 36.23 21.84 -30.05
C ALA A 205 36.93 21.07 -28.93
N PHE A 206 38.08 21.57 -28.48
CA PHE A 206 38.71 21.09 -27.26
C PHE A 206 38.05 21.71 -26.02
N ASP A 207 37.80 20.88 -25.00
CA ASP A 207 37.23 21.31 -23.74
C ASP A 207 38.25 22.04 -22.87
N LEU A 208 39.49 21.52 -22.80
CA LEU A 208 40.59 22.10 -22.04
C LEU A 208 41.92 22.04 -22.80
N GLN A 209 42.55 23.19 -23.01
CA GLN A 209 43.88 23.26 -23.62
C GLN A 209 44.82 24.11 -22.77
N LEU A 210 46.03 23.59 -22.50
CA LEU A 210 47.11 24.42 -21.98
C LEU A 210 47.92 24.97 -23.15
N MET A 211 48.16 26.27 -23.15
CA MET A 211 48.88 26.97 -24.19
C MET A 211 50.20 27.53 -23.68
N ASP A 212 51.15 27.64 -24.61
CA ASP A 212 52.39 28.38 -24.42
C ASP A 212 52.17 29.84 -24.87
N PHE A 213 51.96 30.75 -23.92
CA PHE A 213 51.79 32.17 -24.23
C PHE A 213 53.14 32.86 -24.42
N SER A 214 53.92 32.43 -25.41
CA SER A 214 54.91 33.33 -25.98
C SER A 214 54.18 34.54 -26.61
N ARG A 215 54.78 35.74 -26.49
CA ARG A 215 54.19 37.10 -26.41
C ARG A 215 53.25 37.57 -27.56
N THR A 216 52.78 36.72 -28.46
CA THR A 216 52.05 37.10 -29.69
C THR A 216 50.69 36.42 -29.92
N SER A 217 50.24 35.48 -29.07
CA SER A 217 49.00 34.69 -29.33
C SER A 217 47.74 35.11 -28.56
N ARG A 218 47.78 36.08 -27.64
CA ARG A 218 46.58 36.50 -26.86
C ARG A 218 45.53 37.25 -27.69
N SER A 219 45.88 37.84 -28.84
CA SER A 219 44.99 38.77 -29.58
C SER A 219 44.21 38.17 -30.76
N LYS A 220 44.38 36.88 -31.10
CA LYS A 220 43.81 36.28 -32.33
C LYS A 220 42.58 35.38 -32.15
N MET A 221 41.98 35.29 -30.96
CA MET A 221 40.97 34.26 -30.66
C MET A 221 39.68 34.84 -30.07
N PRO A 222 38.57 34.92 -30.84
CA PRO A 222 37.26 35.25 -30.30
C PRO A 222 36.73 34.10 -29.41
N ASP A 223 35.96 34.44 -28.36
CA ASP A 223 35.14 33.51 -27.56
C ASP A 223 35.86 32.55 -26.56
N ARG A 224 37.00 32.99 -25.99
CA ARG A 224 37.73 32.24 -24.95
C ARG A 224 37.31 32.61 -23.52
N ALA A 225 37.13 31.59 -22.67
CA ALA A 225 37.08 31.76 -21.23
C ALA A 225 38.44 31.37 -20.62
N VAL A 226 39.18 32.36 -20.12
CA VAL A 226 40.36 32.09 -19.27
C VAL A 226 39.89 31.44 -17.98
N ALA A 227 40.62 30.43 -17.51
CA ALA A 227 40.37 29.80 -16.23
C ALA A 227 40.60 30.81 -15.09
N HIS A 228 39.52 31.37 -14.58
CA HIS A 228 39.53 32.28 -13.43
C HIS A 228 38.52 31.80 -12.41
N VAL A 229 38.93 31.72 -11.14
CA VAL A 229 38.00 31.44 -10.04
C VAL A 229 37.07 32.63 -9.87
N LYS A 230 35.81 32.51 -10.26
CA LYS A 230 34.80 33.56 -10.03
C LYS A 230 33.89 33.28 -8.83
N ASN A 231 33.75 32.02 -8.41
CA ASN A 231 32.98 31.66 -7.21
C ASN A 231 33.36 30.25 -6.76
N ARG A 232 33.63 30.06 -5.46
CA ARG A 232 33.70 28.75 -4.80
C ARG A 232 32.27 28.37 -4.37
N GLY A 233 31.50 27.77 -5.26
CA GLY A 233 30.24 27.13 -4.89
C GLY A 233 30.51 25.79 -4.23
N ASP A 234 29.58 25.29 -3.42
CA ASP A 234 29.72 24.05 -2.65
C ASP A 234 30.05 22.83 -3.55
N TRP A 235 29.51 22.79 -4.78
CA TRP A 235 29.81 21.75 -5.76
C TRP A 235 31.30 21.65 -6.15
N ILE A 236 32.04 22.76 -6.12
CA ILE A 236 33.49 22.75 -6.41
C ILE A 236 34.21 22.01 -5.29
N GLU A 237 33.88 22.30 -4.04
CA GLU A 237 34.53 21.66 -2.90
C GLU A 237 34.24 20.15 -2.88
N THR A 238 33.04 19.71 -3.27
CA THR A 238 32.74 18.28 -3.45
C THR A 238 33.61 17.62 -4.52
N LEU A 239 33.82 18.26 -5.68
CA LEU A 239 34.69 17.76 -6.74
C LEU A 239 36.17 17.74 -6.31
N LEU A 240 36.62 18.77 -5.59
CA LEU A 240 37.99 18.85 -5.09
C LEU A 240 38.25 17.81 -4.00
N TYR A 241 37.30 17.58 -3.10
CA TYR A 241 37.38 16.53 -2.08
C TYR A 241 37.51 15.15 -2.72
N ASP A 242 36.72 14.85 -3.76
CA ASP A 242 36.85 13.60 -4.54
C ASP A 242 38.22 13.46 -5.21
N LEU A 243 38.84 14.53 -5.69
CA LEU A 243 40.17 14.44 -6.27
C LEU A 243 41.25 14.08 -5.25
N VAL A 244 41.15 14.58 -4.01
CA VAL A 244 42.08 14.21 -2.93
C VAL A 244 41.81 12.81 -2.40
N MET A 245 40.54 12.45 -2.22
CA MET A 245 40.08 11.21 -1.58
C MET A 245 39.15 10.38 -2.49
N PRO A 246 39.60 9.94 -3.68
CA PRO A 246 38.72 9.40 -4.72
C PRO A 246 38.09 8.04 -4.39
N THR A 247 38.64 7.31 -3.42
CA THR A 247 38.08 6.04 -2.95
C THR A 247 37.11 6.22 -1.78
N GLY A 248 37.26 7.30 -1.00
CA GLY A 248 36.44 7.60 0.17
C GLY A 248 35.24 8.50 -0.13
N SER A 249 35.32 9.31 -1.19
CA SER A 249 34.29 10.29 -1.55
C SER A 249 32.99 9.69 -2.09
N GLY A 250 32.99 8.50 -2.69
CA GLY A 250 31.82 7.90 -3.36
C GLY A 250 31.34 8.60 -4.65
N LEU A 251 31.78 9.83 -4.94
CA LEU A 251 31.27 10.65 -6.05
C LEU A 251 31.46 10.01 -7.42
N ARG A 252 32.64 9.48 -7.75
CA ARG A 252 32.88 8.85 -9.08
C ARG A 252 32.02 7.61 -9.30
N LYS A 253 31.73 6.85 -8.24
CA LYS A 253 30.81 5.71 -8.29
C LYS A 253 29.40 6.21 -8.63
N PHE A 254 28.93 7.22 -7.89
CA PHE A 254 27.65 7.86 -8.13
C PHE A 254 27.53 8.39 -9.58
N LEU A 255 28.49 9.22 -10.04
CA LEU A 255 28.49 9.78 -11.39
C LEU A 255 28.46 8.70 -12.48
N ARG A 256 29.14 7.57 -12.26
CA ARG A 256 29.13 6.43 -13.19
C ARG A 256 27.75 5.77 -13.26
N GLU A 257 27.08 5.61 -12.13
CA GLU A 257 25.73 5.04 -12.05
C GLU A 257 24.71 5.97 -12.71
N VAL A 258 24.68 7.26 -12.33
CA VAL A 258 23.60 8.16 -12.76
C VAL A 258 23.86 8.90 -14.07
N GLY A 259 25.11 9.04 -14.51
CA GLY A 259 25.47 9.84 -15.69
C GLY A 259 25.32 9.12 -17.03
N SER A 260 25.04 7.82 -17.02
CA SER A 260 25.04 6.98 -18.23
C SER A 260 24.00 7.42 -19.28
N ASP A 261 22.84 7.90 -18.83
CA ASP A 261 21.72 8.36 -19.65
C ASP A 261 21.63 9.89 -19.76
N VAL A 262 22.70 10.61 -19.37
CA VAL A 262 22.78 12.07 -19.44
C VAL A 262 23.59 12.51 -20.66
N SER A 263 22.94 13.26 -21.55
CA SER A 263 23.49 13.70 -22.84
C SER A 263 23.89 15.18 -22.89
N ASN A 264 23.56 15.96 -21.84
CA ASN A 264 23.84 17.40 -21.75
C ASN A 264 25.35 17.76 -21.59
N GLY A 265 26.24 16.76 -21.63
CA GLY A 265 27.69 16.94 -21.52
C GLY A 265 28.09 17.60 -20.19
N ARG A 266 28.99 18.58 -20.26
CA ARG A 266 29.49 19.31 -19.08
C ARG A 266 28.40 20.03 -18.28
N ALA A 267 27.28 20.39 -18.90
CA ALA A 267 26.19 21.11 -18.24
C ALA A 267 25.51 20.29 -17.12
N ALA A 268 25.63 18.96 -17.17
CA ALA A 268 25.06 18.09 -16.15
C ALA A 268 25.94 17.89 -14.91
N MET A 269 27.22 18.31 -14.94
CA MET A 269 28.11 18.05 -13.80
C MET A 269 27.60 18.70 -12.51
N ILE A 270 27.19 19.98 -12.57
CA ILE A 270 26.72 20.72 -11.39
C ILE A 270 25.44 20.08 -10.81
N PRO A 271 24.36 19.87 -11.58
CA PRO A 271 23.15 19.22 -11.06
C PRO A 271 23.39 17.83 -10.46
N LEU A 272 24.29 17.03 -11.06
CA LEU A 272 24.62 15.72 -10.52
C LEU A 272 25.41 15.80 -9.22
N VAL A 273 26.33 16.76 -9.07
CA VAL A 273 27.08 16.96 -7.83
C VAL A 273 26.17 17.49 -6.71
N HIS A 274 25.25 18.41 -7.01
CA HIS A 274 24.25 18.86 -6.04
C HIS A 274 23.32 17.72 -5.62
N LEU A 275 22.88 16.88 -6.56
CA LEU A 275 22.10 15.69 -6.24
C LEU A 275 22.89 14.73 -5.35
N TYR A 276 24.17 14.48 -5.64
CA TYR A 276 25.04 13.65 -4.81
C TYR A 276 25.06 14.15 -3.36
N ALA A 277 25.30 15.45 -3.15
CA ALA A 277 25.29 16.05 -1.83
C ALA A 277 23.92 15.98 -1.14
N ALA A 278 22.84 16.20 -1.89
CA ALA A 278 21.47 16.16 -1.36
C ALA A 278 20.99 14.75 -0.98
N LEU A 279 21.63 13.69 -1.49
CA LEU A 279 21.32 12.31 -1.14
C LEU A 279 22.02 11.86 0.17
N GLU A 280 22.96 12.63 0.71
CA GLU A 280 23.61 12.30 1.98
C GLU A 280 22.62 12.30 3.15
N GLN A 281 22.84 11.43 4.14
CA GLN A 281 21.89 11.15 5.24
C GLN A 281 21.44 12.39 6.02
N ASN A 282 22.30 13.40 6.10
CA ASN A 282 22.07 14.63 6.89
C ASN A 282 21.53 15.80 6.06
N ALA A 283 21.33 15.63 4.74
CA ALA A 283 20.84 16.70 3.89
C ALA A 283 19.36 17.05 4.19
N GLY A 284 19.07 18.36 4.25
CA GLY A 284 17.72 18.88 4.47
C GLY A 284 16.81 18.79 3.24
N SER A 285 15.50 18.94 3.43
CA SER A 285 14.48 18.81 2.38
C SER A 285 14.62 19.88 1.29
N PHE A 286 14.99 21.11 1.68
CA PHE A 286 15.21 22.21 0.75
C PHE A 286 16.31 21.91 -0.27
N GLY A 287 17.45 21.37 0.19
CA GLY A 287 18.56 21.02 -0.71
C GLY A 287 18.20 19.90 -1.69
N LEU A 288 17.40 18.92 -1.26
CA LEU A 288 16.88 17.89 -2.16
C LEU A 288 15.90 18.45 -3.20
N ALA A 289 15.01 19.35 -2.80
CA ALA A 289 14.08 20.00 -3.72
C ALA A 289 14.81 20.85 -4.78
N GLU A 290 15.84 21.60 -4.37
CA GLU A 290 16.67 22.38 -5.29
C GLU A 290 17.42 21.48 -6.27
N ALA A 291 18.06 20.41 -5.78
CA ALA A 291 18.77 19.45 -6.62
C ALA A 291 17.84 18.72 -7.61
N VAL A 292 16.63 18.35 -7.19
CA VAL A 292 15.61 17.77 -8.09
C VAL A 292 15.21 18.77 -9.17
N SER A 293 14.98 20.04 -8.80
CA SER A 293 14.61 21.10 -9.74
C SER A 293 15.71 21.35 -10.79
N GLU A 294 16.99 21.36 -10.40
CA GLU A 294 18.10 21.45 -11.34
C GLU A 294 18.19 20.24 -12.28
N LEU A 295 17.92 19.03 -11.77
CA LEU A 295 17.89 17.81 -12.57
C LEU A 295 16.73 17.79 -13.58
N GLU A 296 15.57 18.36 -13.23
CA GLU A 296 14.44 18.54 -14.14
C GLU A 296 14.79 19.48 -15.32
N GLN A 297 15.57 20.53 -15.06
CA GLN A 297 16.02 21.48 -16.09
C GLN A 297 16.93 20.85 -17.17
N LEU A 298 17.55 19.68 -16.89
CA LEU A 298 18.28 18.93 -17.92
C LEU A 298 17.37 18.39 -19.03
N GLY A 299 16.07 18.26 -18.75
CA GLY A 299 15.04 17.81 -19.69
C GLY A 299 14.42 16.47 -19.30
N PRO A 300 13.18 16.17 -19.73
CA PRO A 300 12.38 15.04 -19.21
C PRO A 300 12.99 13.65 -19.49
N ASN A 301 13.82 13.51 -20.52
CA ASN A 301 14.44 12.23 -20.89
C ASN A 301 15.88 12.06 -20.38
N GLN A 302 16.34 12.91 -19.47
CA GLN A 302 17.71 12.92 -18.97
C GLN A 302 17.77 12.52 -17.49
N GLY A 303 18.81 11.77 -17.11
CA GLY A 303 19.13 11.48 -15.70
C GLY A 303 18.09 10.64 -14.98
N ARG A 304 17.48 9.65 -15.65
CA ARG A 304 16.43 8.79 -15.05
C ARG A 304 16.94 8.07 -13.82
N MET A 305 18.19 7.60 -13.86
CA MET A 305 18.81 6.94 -12.70
C MET A 305 19.00 7.90 -11.52
N GLY A 306 19.35 9.16 -11.78
CA GLY A 306 19.43 10.20 -10.76
C GLY A 306 18.05 10.53 -10.17
N ARG A 307 17.02 10.66 -11.02
CA ARG A 307 15.63 10.89 -10.57
C ARG A 307 15.10 9.74 -9.74
N ALA A 308 15.38 8.50 -10.15
CA ALA A 308 15.06 7.32 -9.38
C ALA A 308 15.72 7.34 -8.01
N ALA A 309 17.01 7.71 -7.93
CA ALA A 309 17.72 7.85 -6.66
C ALA A 309 17.11 8.94 -5.75
N ALA A 310 16.73 10.09 -6.32
CA ALA A 310 16.02 11.15 -5.59
C ALA A 310 14.65 10.68 -5.09
N ALA A 311 13.85 10.04 -5.92
CA ALA A 311 12.53 9.52 -5.55
C ALA A 311 12.61 8.48 -4.44
N ARG A 312 13.58 7.54 -4.51
CA ARG A 312 13.86 6.61 -3.41
C ARG A 312 14.14 7.33 -2.10
N MET A 313 14.94 8.39 -2.16
CA MET A 313 15.29 9.18 -0.98
C MET A 313 14.07 9.88 -0.35
N VAL A 314 13.14 10.36 -1.18
CA VAL A 314 11.88 10.96 -0.70
C VAL A 314 11.07 9.94 0.10
N PHE A 315 10.90 8.71 -0.40
CA PHE A 315 10.16 7.67 0.30
C PHE A 315 10.87 7.16 1.57
N SER A 316 12.20 7.09 1.56
CA SER A 316 12.98 6.70 2.74
C SER A 316 12.99 7.75 3.85
N ARG A 317 12.49 8.97 3.62
CA ARG A 317 12.52 10.08 4.58
C ARG A 317 11.13 10.74 4.76
N PRO A 318 10.17 10.09 5.45
CA PRO A 318 8.79 10.55 5.56
C PRO A 318 8.59 11.91 6.27
N ARG A 319 9.63 12.39 6.97
CA ARG A 319 9.65 13.69 7.68
C ARG A 319 10.16 14.85 6.82
N LEU A 320 10.77 14.56 5.67
CA LEU A 320 11.40 15.55 4.78
C LEU A 320 10.53 15.92 3.57
N VAL A 321 9.30 15.41 3.53
CA VAL A 321 8.43 15.48 2.37
C VAL A 321 7.63 16.78 2.37
N ASP A 322 7.94 17.65 1.41
CA ASP A 322 7.04 18.69 0.90
C ASP A 322 6.19 18.08 -0.24
N GLN A 323 4.98 18.58 -0.45
CA GLN A 323 4.02 18.11 -1.45
C GLN A 323 4.65 18.02 -2.86
N ARG A 324 5.50 18.99 -3.23
CA ARG A 324 6.20 18.98 -4.52
C ARG A 324 7.16 17.80 -4.68
N LEU A 325 7.93 17.47 -3.63
CA LEU A 325 8.85 16.33 -3.65
C LEU A 325 8.10 15.01 -3.69
N PHE A 326 6.96 14.95 -3.00
CA PHE A 326 6.08 13.79 -3.04
C PHE A 326 5.53 13.54 -4.44
N ASP A 327 4.96 14.58 -5.08
CA ASP A 327 4.39 14.48 -6.42
C ASP A 327 5.45 14.08 -7.46
N PHE A 328 6.65 14.65 -7.35
CA PHE A 328 7.80 14.24 -8.15
C PHE A 328 8.12 12.75 -7.98
N ALA A 329 8.27 12.28 -6.73
CA ALA A 329 8.61 10.89 -6.43
C ALA A 329 7.52 9.92 -6.93
N LEU A 330 6.26 10.29 -6.77
CA LEU A 330 5.11 9.54 -7.27
C LEU A 330 5.14 9.40 -8.80
N GLN A 331 5.47 10.49 -9.51
CA GLN A 331 5.62 10.44 -10.97
C GLN A 331 6.75 9.51 -11.40
N GLN A 332 7.88 9.50 -10.68
CA GLN A 332 8.99 8.61 -10.99
C GLN A 332 8.62 7.14 -10.76
N VAL A 333 7.86 6.84 -9.70
CA VAL A 333 7.37 5.48 -9.45
C VAL A 333 6.38 5.04 -10.51
N ARG A 334 5.45 5.90 -10.98
CA ARG A 334 4.54 5.54 -12.08
C ARG A 334 5.27 5.20 -13.38
N ALA A 335 6.42 5.83 -13.61
CA ALA A 335 7.24 5.55 -14.79
C ALA A 335 8.00 4.21 -14.70
N ASP A 336 8.06 3.59 -13.51
CA ASP A 336 8.82 2.39 -13.22
C ASP A 336 7.92 1.24 -12.71
N ARG A 337 7.90 0.12 -13.44
CA ARG A 337 7.01 -1.01 -13.11
C ARG A 337 7.41 -1.77 -11.84
N ASP A 338 8.60 -1.52 -11.30
CA ASP A 338 9.16 -2.23 -10.14
C ASP A 338 9.36 -1.29 -8.93
N LEU A 339 8.56 -0.23 -8.86
CA LEU A 339 8.55 0.70 -7.74
C LEU A 339 9.94 1.31 -7.44
N LEU A 340 10.79 1.44 -8.46
CA LEU A 340 12.18 1.89 -8.38
C LEU A 340 13.07 1.03 -7.46
N GLY A 341 12.65 -0.21 -7.17
CA GLY A 341 13.28 -1.12 -6.21
C GLY A 341 13.05 -0.74 -4.75
N VAL A 342 12.07 0.14 -4.46
CA VAL A 342 11.65 0.46 -3.08
C VAL A 342 10.67 -0.60 -2.60
N GLU A 343 10.75 -0.94 -1.32
CA GLU A 343 9.81 -1.85 -0.70
C GLU A 343 8.35 -1.35 -0.84
N PRO A 344 7.40 -2.18 -1.32
CA PRO A 344 6.02 -1.76 -1.57
C PRO A 344 5.33 -1.12 -0.36
N LEU A 345 5.62 -1.60 0.85
CA LEU A 345 5.06 -1.09 2.10
C LEU A 345 5.41 0.39 2.33
N ILE A 346 6.65 0.82 2.01
CA ILE A 346 7.10 2.20 2.23
C ILE A 346 6.31 3.15 1.34
N ILE A 347 6.17 2.82 0.05
CA ILE A 347 5.40 3.61 -0.91
C ILE A 347 3.93 3.59 -0.51
N GLY A 348 3.40 2.41 -0.17
CA GLY A 348 2.03 2.23 0.27
C GLY A 348 1.65 3.11 1.46
N ARG A 349 2.46 3.12 2.52
CA ARG A 349 2.27 4.02 3.69
C ARG A 349 2.30 5.50 3.28
N ALA A 350 3.16 5.86 2.32
CA ALA A 350 3.21 7.23 1.83
C ALA A 350 1.96 7.60 1.01
N LEU A 351 1.40 6.65 0.23
CA LEU A 351 0.14 6.83 -0.49
C LEU A 351 -1.04 7.03 0.46
N LEU A 352 -1.19 6.17 1.47
CA LEU A 352 -2.26 6.31 2.47
C LEU A 352 -2.24 7.69 3.14
N ARG A 353 -1.05 8.21 3.43
CA ARG A 353 -0.87 9.50 4.11
C ARG A 353 -1.13 10.71 3.22
N TRP A 354 -0.64 10.70 1.98
CA TRP A 354 -0.57 11.91 1.15
C TRP A 354 -1.53 11.91 -0.03
N ARG A 355 -1.95 10.73 -0.51
CA ARG A 355 -2.87 10.55 -1.63
C ARG A 355 -3.88 9.43 -1.36
N PRO A 356 -4.66 9.53 -0.27
CA PRO A 356 -5.72 8.55 0.03
C PRO A 356 -6.82 8.54 -1.05
N ASP A 357 -6.94 9.61 -1.85
CA ASP A 357 -7.83 9.67 -3.01
C ASP A 357 -7.56 8.56 -4.03
N LEU A 358 -6.32 8.09 -4.17
CA LEU A 358 -5.98 7.01 -5.10
C LEU A 358 -6.60 5.66 -4.71
N LEU A 359 -7.07 5.48 -3.48
CA LEU A 359 -7.84 4.29 -3.08
C LEU A 359 -9.24 4.30 -3.71
N ALA A 360 -9.80 5.47 -4.01
CA ALA A 360 -11.13 5.59 -4.60
C ALA A 360 -11.13 5.30 -6.12
N ASP A 361 -9.97 5.37 -6.77
CA ASP A 361 -9.82 5.30 -8.24
C ASP A 361 -9.84 3.87 -8.82
N ASP A 362 -10.11 2.84 -8.01
CA ASP A 362 -10.13 1.41 -8.40
C ASP A 362 -8.89 1.00 -9.23
N LEU A 363 -7.74 1.00 -8.58
CA LEU A 363 -6.44 0.75 -9.22
C LEU A 363 -6.39 -0.65 -9.85
N PRO A 364 -6.14 -0.78 -11.17
CA PRO A 364 -5.98 -2.07 -11.84
C PRO A 364 -4.90 -2.94 -11.20
N GLU A 365 -5.05 -4.26 -11.23
CA GLU A 365 -4.07 -5.21 -10.65
C GLU A 365 -2.65 -5.07 -11.24
N ASP A 366 -2.57 -4.61 -12.49
CA ASP A 366 -1.33 -4.35 -13.22
C ASP A 366 -0.72 -2.97 -12.95
N ASP A 367 -1.39 -2.09 -12.20
CA ASP A 367 -0.83 -0.83 -11.72
C ASP A 367 0.23 -1.09 -10.63
N PRO A 368 1.46 -0.52 -10.75
CA PRO A 368 2.48 -0.66 -9.72
C PRO A 368 2.00 -0.28 -8.31
N PHE A 369 1.11 0.71 -8.19
CA PHE A 369 0.57 1.14 -6.91
C PHE A 369 -0.42 0.18 -6.30
N HIS A 370 -1.07 -0.69 -7.07
CA HIS A 370 -1.97 -1.71 -6.53
C HIS A 370 -1.23 -2.60 -5.50
N LYS A 371 0.00 -3.03 -5.84
CA LYS A 371 0.85 -3.81 -4.92
C LYS A 371 1.27 -3.01 -3.67
N ALA A 372 1.62 -1.74 -3.85
CA ALA A 372 2.04 -0.88 -2.74
C ALA A 372 0.88 -0.61 -1.76
N VAL A 373 -0.31 -0.30 -2.28
CA VAL A 373 -1.52 -0.08 -1.50
C VAL A 373 -1.90 -1.33 -0.72
N ASN A 374 -1.94 -2.50 -1.37
CA ASN A 374 -2.27 -3.75 -0.68
C ASN A 374 -1.29 -4.07 0.46
N ALA A 375 0.01 -3.87 0.24
CA ALA A 375 1.01 -4.04 1.30
C ALA A 375 0.76 -3.08 2.48
N ALA A 376 0.36 -1.84 2.22
CA ALA A 376 0.04 -0.86 3.26
C ALA A 376 -1.23 -1.22 4.04
N LEU A 377 -2.29 -1.62 3.34
CA LEU A 377 -3.58 -1.96 3.94
C LEU A 377 -3.47 -3.15 4.90
N LEU A 378 -2.64 -4.14 4.56
CA LEU A 378 -2.40 -5.30 5.43
C LEU A 378 -1.71 -4.94 6.75
N GLU A 379 -0.83 -3.93 6.74
CA GLU A 379 -0.04 -3.52 7.92
C GLU A 379 -0.65 -2.34 8.69
N ALA A 380 -1.57 -1.58 8.09
CA ALA A 380 -2.22 -0.43 8.73
C ALA A 380 -3.04 -0.85 9.95
N ASP A 381 -3.19 0.01 10.95
CA ASP A 381 -4.10 -0.32 12.06
C ASP A 381 -5.55 0.02 11.69
N ALA A 382 -6.52 -0.61 12.38
CA ALA A 382 -7.92 -0.44 12.03
C ALA A 382 -8.42 0.99 12.27
N GLU A 383 -7.91 1.71 13.27
CA GLU A 383 -8.33 3.08 13.57
C GLU A 383 -7.73 4.05 12.54
N GLU A 384 -6.47 3.86 12.14
CA GLU A 384 -5.82 4.61 11.05
C GLU A 384 -6.62 4.49 9.74
N LEU A 385 -7.12 3.30 9.42
CA LEU A 385 -7.96 3.10 8.23
C LEU A 385 -9.33 3.77 8.38
N ILE A 386 -9.90 3.81 9.59
CA ILE A 386 -11.17 4.50 9.85
C ILE A 386 -11.00 6.01 9.69
N ASP A 387 -9.93 6.60 10.26
CA ASP A 387 -9.59 8.02 10.10
C ASP A 387 -9.39 8.36 8.61
N LEU A 388 -8.73 7.48 7.86
CA LEU A 388 -8.54 7.63 6.42
C LEU A 388 -9.87 7.63 5.66
N ILE A 389 -10.77 6.68 5.97
CA ILE A 389 -12.08 6.57 5.32
C ILE A 389 -12.98 7.74 5.71
N GLU A 390 -12.87 8.28 6.93
CA GLU A 390 -13.60 9.48 7.32
C GLU A 390 -13.20 10.68 6.45
N ALA A 391 -11.90 10.81 6.14
CA ALA A 391 -11.40 11.84 5.24
C ALA A 391 -11.76 11.57 3.76
N VAL A 392 -11.78 10.30 3.34
CA VAL A 392 -12.08 9.86 1.96
C VAL A 392 -13.07 8.67 1.97
N PRO A 393 -14.39 8.94 2.03
CA PRO A 393 -15.40 7.89 2.19
C PRO A 393 -15.42 6.84 1.08
N ASP A 394 -15.11 7.25 -0.15
CA ASP A 394 -15.08 6.35 -1.31
C ASP A 394 -13.98 5.27 -1.22
N ALA A 395 -12.95 5.48 -0.38
CA ALA A 395 -11.90 4.50 -0.13
C ALA A 395 -12.42 3.23 0.59
N ALA A 396 -13.59 3.29 1.24
CA ALA A 396 -14.14 2.16 1.99
C ALA A 396 -14.29 0.88 1.13
N MET A 397 -14.67 1.04 -0.15
CA MET A 397 -14.82 -0.10 -1.07
C MET A 397 -13.49 -0.76 -1.42
N ALA A 398 -12.38 -0.01 -1.45
CA ALA A 398 -11.04 -0.54 -1.70
C ALA A 398 -10.43 -1.18 -0.44
N VAL A 399 -10.79 -0.70 0.76
CA VAL A 399 -10.35 -1.28 2.03
C VAL A 399 -11.05 -2.61 2.33
N LEU A 400 -12.33 -2.74 1.95
CA LEU A 400 -13.19 -3.88 2.29
C LEU A 400 -12.59 -5.28 1.99
N PRO A 401 -12.03 -5.57 0.79
CA PRO A 401 -11.51 -6.90 0.48
C PRO A 401 -10.29 -7.28 1.32
N SER A 402 -9.42 -6.30 1.59
CA SER A 402 -8.14 -6.51 2.26
C SER A 402 -8.26 -6.49 3.78
N ARG A 403 -9.18 -5.70 4.33
CA ARG A 403 -9.33 -5.45 5.78
C ARG A 403 -10.79 -5.49 6.24
N PRO A 404 -11.43 -6.67 6.19
CA PRO A 404 -12.82 -6.84 6.60
C PRO A 404 -13.03 -6.60 8.10
N ASP A 405 -11.97 -6.68 8.92
CA ASP A 405 -12.02 -6.41 10.37
C ASP A 405 -12.39 -4.97 10.71
N VAL A 406 -12.14 -4.01 9.81
CA VAL A 406 -12.54 -2.60 9.97
C VAL A 406 -14.07 -2.47 10.04
N PHE A 407 -14.80 -3.29 9.29
CA PHE A 407 -16.27 -3.28 9.23
C PHE A 407 -16.92 -3.92 10.46
N GLU A 408 -16.14 -4.61 11.29
CA GLU A 408 -16.58 -5.17 12.57
C GLU A 408 -16.46 -4.13 13.71
N ARG A 409 -16.02 -2.89 13.42
CA ARG A 409 -15.87 -1.81 14.41
C ARG A 409 -17.02 -0.82 14.35
N ALA A 410 -17.53 -0.44 15.53
CA ALA A 410 -18.59 0.57 15.62
C ALA A 410 -18.10 1.97 15.17
N SER A 411 -16.82 2.31 15.36
CA SER A 411 -16.24 3.59 14.92
C SER A 411 -16.38 3.79 13.40
N PHE A 412 -16.13 2.76 12.60
CA PHE A 412 -16.34 2.79 11.15
C PHE A 412 -17.77 3.18 10.77
N TRP A 413 -18.77 2.54 11.37
CA TRP A 413 -20.18 2.79 11.06
C TRP A 413 -20.71 4.14 11.58
N ARG A 414 -19.95 4.87 12.41
CA ARG A 414 -20.31 6.23 12.84
C ARG A 414 -20.00 7.29 11.79
N ILE A 415 -19.23 6.97 10.75
CA ILE A 415 -18.94 7.89 9.65
C ILE A 415 -20.25 8.21 8.91
N ALA A 416 -20.64 9.49 8.92
CA ALA A 416 -21.95 9.94 8.43
C ALA A 416 -22.07 9.92 6.90
N SER A 417 -20.95 10.09 6.19
CA SER A 417 -20.87 10.18 4.73
C SER A 417 -20.89 8.83 4.00
N LEU A 418 -20.91 7.71 4.73
CA LEU A 418 -20.91 6.37 4.13
C LEU A 418 -22.24 6.04 3.45
N ASP A 419 -22.16 5.51 2.23
CA ASP A 419 -23.27 4.78 1.60
C ASP A 419 -23.35 3.36 2.19
N THR A 420 -24.00 3.26 3.34
CA THR A 420 -24.14 1.99 4.08
C THR A 420 -24.89 0.93 3.28
N SER A 421 -25.84 1.31 2.42
CA SER A 421 -26.62 0.36 1.63
C SER A 421 -25.75 -0.32 0.58
N ARG A 422 -24.92 0.46 -0.13
CA ARG A 422 -23.96 -0.08 -1.10
C ARG A 422 -22.92 -0.97 -0.42
N LEU A 423 -22.35 -0.51 0.71
CA LEU A 423 -21.35 -1.27 1.46
C LEU A 423 -21.90 -2.63 1.92
N ILE A 424 -23.08 -2.64 2.56
CA ILE A 424 -23.73 -3.87 3.03
C ILE A 424 -24.02 -4.82 1.86
N GLY A 425 -24.44 -4.29 0.71
CA GLY A 425 -24.68 -5.08 -0.50
C GLY A 425 -23.43 -5.79 -1.05
N SER A 426 -22.26 -5.19 -0.85
CA SER A 426 -20.96 -5.72 -1.27
C SER A 426 -20.24 -6.57 -0.23
N LEU A 427 -20.77 -6.68 1.00
CA LEU A 427 -20.17 -7.52 2.04
C LEU A 427 -20.20 -9.00 1.64
N ASP A 428 -19.03 -9.63 1.71
CA ASP A 428 -18.85 -11.07 1.74
C ASP A 428 -18.48 -11.48 3.18
N ALA A 429 -19.48 -11.96 3.92
CA ALA A 429 -19.35 -12.28 5.33
C ALA A 429 -20.02 -13.63 5.63
N ASP A 430 -19.31 -14.48 6.37
CA ASP A 430 -19.90 -15.65 6.99
C ASP A 430 -20.86 -15.26 8.12
N LYS A 431 -21.52 -16.27 8.71
CA LYS A 431 -22.51 -16.05 9.77
C LYS A 431 -21.92 -15.34 10.99
N ASP A 432 -20.69 -15.68 11.39
CA ASP A 432 -20.09 -15.16 12.62
C ASP A 432 -19.60 -13.72 12.42
N ARG A 433 -19.04 -13.41 11.25
CA ARG A 433 -18.69 -12.05 10.87
C ARG A 433 -19.93 -11.17 10.74
N ALA A 434 -21.02 -11.68 10.15
CA ALA A 434 -22.28 -10.95 10.08
C ALA A 434 -22.82 -10.58 11.48
N VAL A 435 -22.68 -11.47 12.48
CA VAL A 435 -23.05 -11.17 13.89
C VAL A 435 -22.23 -10.00 14.44
N ARG A 436 -20.91 -10.00 14.22
CA ARG A 436 -20.02 -8.92 14.68
C ARG A 436 -20.34 -7.59 14.00
N ILE A 437 -20.63 -7.60 12.70
CA ILE A 437 -21.06 -6.41 11.95
C ILE A 437 -22.39 -5.87 12.48
N VAL A 438 -23.37 -6.74 12.76
CA VAL A 438 -24.65 -6.31 13.37
C VAL A 438 -24.43 -5.68 14.74
N SER A 439 -23.55 -6.25 15.58
CA SER A 439 -23.19 -5.65 16.87
C SER A 439 -22.60 -4.25 16.67
N ALA A 440 -21.67 -4.11 15.73
CA ALA A 440 -21.04 -2.83 15.42
C ALA A 440 -22.05 -1.78 14.91
N LEU A 441 -22.99 -2.17 14.05
CA LEU A 441 -24.07 -1.31 13.54
C LEU A 441 -25.00 -0.84 14.67
N MET A 442 -25.39 -1.75 15.57
CA MET A 442 -26.19 -1.41 16.76
C MET A 442 -25.41 -0.45 17.67
N GLU A 443 -24.14 -0.71 17.98
CA GLU A 443 -23.30 0.18 18.79
C GLU A 443 -23.05 1.56 18.13
N ALA A 444 -23.13 1.64 16.80
CA ALA A 444 -23.08 2.88 16.03
C ALA A 444 -24.44 3.57 15.87
N ASN A 445 -25.54 2.97 16.38
CA ASN A 445 -26.92 3.42 16.25
C ASN A 445 -27.38 3.60 14.78
N ARG A 446 -26.93 2.72 13.88
CA ARG A 446 -27.34 2.69 12.47
C ARG A 446 -28.57 1.81 12.26
N ASP A 447 -29.65 2.14 12.97
CA ASP A 447 -30.90 1.36 12.99
C ASP A 447 -31.57 1.25 11.62
N GLU A 448 -31.33 2.22 10.72
CA GLU A 448 -31.80 2.21 9.33
C GLU A 448 -31.25 1.03 8.51
N CYS A 449 -30.12 0.45 8.92
CA CYS A 449 -29.48 -0.68 8.23
C CYS A 449 -30.16 -2.03 8.51
N ALA A 450 -31.09 -2.09 9.46
CA ALA A 450 -31.69 -3.34 9.91
C ALA A 450 -32.36 -4.16 8.80
N THR A 451 -33.14 -3.50 7.94
CA THR A 451 -33.85 -4.18 6.84
C THR A 451 -32.86 -4.74 5.81
N VAL A 452 -31.86 -3.94 5.42
CA VAL A 452 -30.85 -4.36 4.44
C VAL A 452 -30.04 -5.55 4.95
N MET A 453 -29.68 -5.56 6.24
CA MET A 453 -28.98 -6.69 6.86
C MET A 453 -29.82 -7.98 6.87
N VAL A 454 -31.11 -7.88 7.18
CA VAL A 454 -32.03 -9.02 7.15
C VAL A 454 -32.22 -9.55 5.74
N ASP A 455 -32.34 -8.66 4.75
CA ASP A 455 -32.52 -9.07 3.36
C ASP A 455 -31.28 -9.77 2.80
N ARG A 456 -30.09 -9.33 3.21
CA ARG A 456 -28.81 -9.90 2.77
C ARG A 456 -28.40 -11.18 3.51
N PHE A 457 -28.49 -11.19 4.83
CA PHE A 457 -27.93 -12.25 5.68
C PHE A 457 -28.99 -13.07 6.45
N GLY A 458 -30.28 -12.75 6.28
CA GLY A 458 -31.37 -13.36 7.04
C GLY A 458 -31.44 -12.86 8.48
N ILE A 459 -32.34 -13.46 9.27
CA ILE A 459 -32.58 -13.02 10.66
C ILE A 459 -31.54 -13.53 11.66
N TYR A 460 -30.75 -14.54 11.30
CA TYR A 460 -29.85 -15.23 12.25
C TYR A 460 -28.83 -14.28 12.92
N PRO A 461 -28.09 -13.42 12.18
CA PRO A 461 -27.11 -12.56 12.81
C PRO A 461 -27.74 -11.61 13.84
N LEU A 462 -28.90 -11.03 13.50
CA LEU A 462 -29.63 -10.14 14.40
C LEU A 462 -30.13 -10.88 15.65
N VAL A 463 -30.73 -12.06 15.48
CA VAL A 463 -31.21 -12.85 16.62
C VAL A 463 -30.04 -13.23 17.53
N SER A 464 -28.90 -13.62 16.98
CA SER A 464 -27.72 -13.98 17.77
C SER A 464 -27.21 -12.77 18.58
N THR A 465 -27.11 -11.59 17.97
CA THR A 465 -26.68 -10.36 18.65
C THR A 465 -27.69 -9.91 19.71
N LEU A 466 -28.99 -9.97 19.44
CA LEU A 466 -30.02 -9.62 20.43
C LEU A 466 -30.10 -10.66 21.56
N SER A 467 -29.69 -11.91 21.31
CA SER A 467 -29.71 -12.95 22.33
C SER A 467 -28.63 -12.81 23.40
N SER A 468 -27.66 -11.90 23.21
CA SER A 468 -26.70 -11.54 24.26
C SER A 468 -27.13 -10.34 25.12
N MET A 469 -28.29 -9.75 24.83
CA MET A 469 -28.79 -8.53 25.48
C MET A 469 -29.89 -8.82 26.51
N ASP A 470 -30.09 -7.89 27.43
CA ASP A 470 -31.22 -7.90 28.36
C ASP A 470 -32.51 -7.31 27.73
N VAL A 471 -33.63 -7.35 28.47
CA VAL A 471 -34.93 -6.88 27.97
C VAL A 471 -34.91 -5.38 27.64
N ALA A 472 -34.24 -4.55 28.44
CA ALA A 472 -34.23 -3.10 28.26
C ALA A 472 -33.39 -2.72 27.03
N GLU A 473 -32.24 -3.36 26.86
CA GLU A 473 -31.38 -3.22 25.69
C GLU A 473 -32.13 -3.64 24.41
N ILE A 474 -32.78 -4.80 24.39
CA ILE A 474 -33.54 -5.27 23.22
C ILE A 474 -34.67 -4.31 22.89
N ARG A 475 -35.40 -3.79 23.89
CA ARG A 475 -36.47 -2.80 23.67
C ARG A 475 -35.95 -1.49 23.07
N SER A 476 -34.72 -1.09 23.38
CA SER A 476 -34.11 0.11 22.77
C SER A 476 -33.80 -0.08 21.27
N ARG A 477 -33.81 -1.31 20.76
CA ARG A 477 -33.48 -1.68 19.37
C ARG A 477 -34.72 -2.01 18.53
N LEU A 478 -35.78 -1.21 18.66
CA LEU A 478 -37.09 -1.51 18.07
C LEU A 478 -37.07 -1.70 16.54
N ALA A 479 -36.25 -0.91 15.81
CA ALA A 479 -36.12 -1.05 14.36
C ALA A 479 -35.60 -2.44 13.94
N TRP A 480 -34.66 -2.99 14.71
CA TRP A 480 -34.11 -4.33 14.49
C TRP A 480 -35.15 -5.42 14.78
N ILE A 481 -35.93 -5.24 15.85
CA ILE A 481 -37.05 -6.15 16.17
C ILE A 481 -38.11 -6.13 15.06
N GLN A 482 -38.46 -4.95 14.56
CA GLN A 482 -39.41 -4.81 13.46
C GLN A 482 -38.89 -5.44 12.16
N ALA A 483 -37.59 -5.34 11.87
CA ALA A 483 -36.98 -5.99 10.71
C ALA A 483 -37.08 -7.52 10.79
N ILE A 484 -36.81 -8.11 11.96
CA ILE A 484 -36.98 -9.55 12.19
C ILE A 484 -38.46 -9.95 12.12
N ALA A 485 -39.34 -9.17 12.74
CA ALA A 485 -40.78 -9.43 12.79
C ALA A 485 -41.45 -9.45 11.41
N ARG A 486 -40.88 -8.77 10.41
CA ARG A 486 -41.36 -8.83 9.01
C ARG A 486 -41.06 -10.16 8.33
N ARG A 487 -40.08 -10.93 8.82
CA ARG A 487 -39.69 -12.24 8.29
C ARG A 487 -40.39 -13.37 9.04
N ILE A 488 -41.72 -13.38 8.93
CA ILE A 488 -42.62 -14.24 9.70
C ILE A 488 -42.25 -15.73 9.56
N ASP A 489 -41.97 -16.20 8.34
CA ASP A 489 -41.63 -17.60 8.08
C ASP A 489 -40.27 -17.99 8.69
N ASP A 490 -39.25 -17.13 8.54
CA ASP A 490 -37.92 -17.35 9.12
C ASP A 490 -37.98 -17.38 10.66
N LEU A 491 -38.80 -16.50 11.25
CA LEU A 491 -39.01 -16.43 12.69
C LEU A 491 -39.72 -17.68 13.22
N ALA A 492 -40.78 -18.13 12.54
CA ALA A 492 -41.48 -19.37 12.87
C ALA A 492 -40.56 -20.59 12.77
N GLU A 493 -39.78 -20.71 11.69
CA GLU A 493 -38.79 -21.79 11.50
C GLU A 493 -37.71 -21.77 12.59
N GLY A 494 -37.16 -20.60 12.90
CA GLY A 494 -36.11 -20.45 13.92
C GLY A 494 -36.58 -20.82 15.32
N MET A 495 -37.80 -20.43 15.69
CA MET A 495 -38.43 -20.80 16.96
C MET A 495 -38.77 -22.30 17.01
N SER A 496 -39.35 -22.88 15.95
CA SER A 496 -39.67 -24.31 15.87
C SER A 496 -38.44 -25.21 15.86
N ARG A 497 -37.29 -24.76 15.34
CA ARG A 497 -36.01 -25.49 15.45
C ARG A 497 -35.32 -25.28 16.79
N GLY A 498 -35.85 -24.38 17.63
CA GLY A 498 -35.27 -24.01 18.90
C GLY A 498 -33.91 -23.31 18.76
N VAL A 499 -33.73 -22.55 17.68
CA VAL A 499 -32.62 -21.59 17.52
C VAL A 499 -32.98 -20.29 18.25
N ILE A 500 -34.25 -19.90 18.20
CA ILE A 500 -34.77 -18.69 18.86
C ILE A 500 -35.46 -19.10 20.15
N TRP A 501 -34.75 -18.97 21.27
CA TRP A 501 -35.25 -19.35 22.59
C TRP A 501 -34.91 -18.35 23.69
N HIS A 502 -34.04 -17.37 23.45
CA HIS A 502 -33.60 -16.41 24.48
C HIS A 502 -34.79 -15.69 25.13
N ARG A 503 -34.95 -15.85 26.46
CA ARG A 503 -36.16 -15.44 27.17
C ARG A 503 -36.46 -13.94 27.05
N PRO A 504 -35.49 -13.02 27.25
CA PRO A 504 -35.68 -11.60 26.99
C PRO A 504 -36.18 -11.27 25.58
N LEU A 505 -35.63 -11.94 24.56
CA LEU A 505 -36.07 -11.73 23.18
C LEU A 505 -37.51 -12.20 22.97
N LEU A 506 -37.91 -13.32 23.58
CA LEU A 506 -39.30 -13.80 23.53
C LEU A 506 -40.28 -12.79 24.14
N PHE A 507 -39.89 -12.09 25.22
CA PHE A 507 -40.72 -11.04 25.80
C PHE A 507 -40.93 -9.89 24.82
N VAL A 508 -39.86 -9.37 24.22
CA VAL A 508 -39.97 -8.25 23.28
C VAL A 508 -40.68 -8.65 21.99
N LEU A 509 -40.50 -9.87 21.51
CA LEU A 509 -41.30 -10.41 20.41
C LEU A 509 -42.78 -10.51 20.78
N ALA A 510 -43.11 -10.89 22.03
CA ALA A 510 -44.49 -10.95 22.48
C ALA A 510 -45.15 -9.57 22.60
N GLU A 511 -44.37 -8.51 22.81
CA GLU A 511 -44.85 -7.11 22.78
C GLU A 511 -45.18 -6.65 21.36
N ASN A 512 -44.47 -7.17 20.35
CA ASN A 512 -44.45 -6.60 19.01
C ASN A 512 -45.15 -7.46 17.95
N LEU A 513 -45.50 -8.71 18.26
CA LEU A 513 -46.15 -9.62 17.33
C LEU A 513 -47.62 -9.83 17.70
N ASP A 514 -48.47 -9.92 16.67
CA ASP A 514 -49.82 -10.41 16.87
C ASP A 514 -49.78 -11.92 17.26
N PRO A 515 -50.55 -12.37 18.27
CA PRO A 515 -50.52 -13.75 18.75
C PRO A 515 -50.70 -14.82 17.66
N ASP A 516 -51.46 -14.52 16.59
CA ASP A 516 -51.77 -15.45 15.51
C ASP A 516 -50.86 -15.27 14.27
N ILE A 517 -49.90 -14.33 14.28
CA ILE A 517 -49.08 -14.00 13.10
C ILE A 517 -48.16 -15.14 12.65
N LEU A 518 -47.60 -15.91 13.59
CA LEU A 518 -46.68 -16.98 13.27
C LEU A 518 -47.43 -18.23 12.77
N PRO A 519 -47.10 -18.75 11.58
CA PRO A 519 -47.74 -19.95 11.05
C PRO A 519 -47.36 -21.19 11.87
N ASN A 520 -48.32 -22.12 12.01
CA ASN A 520 -48.08 -23.47 12.52
C ASN A 520 -48.88 -24.47 11.66
N ARG A 521 -48.28 -24.90 10.54
CA ARG A 521 -48.91 -25.85 9.61
C ARG A 521 -48.64 -27.30 10.00
N VAL A 522 -47.46 -27.60 10.56
CA VAL A 522 -46.99 -28.95 10.90
C VAL A 522 -46.13 -28.89 12.16
N GLY A 523 -46.23 -29.91 13.01
CA GLY A 523 -45.39 -30.05 14.20
C GLY A 523 -45.87 -29.24 15.41
N THR A 524 -44.94 -28.98 16.32
CA THR A 524 -45.16 -28.21 17.55
C THR A 524 -45.14 -26.72 17.26
N ASP A 525 -45.98 -25.96 17.96
CA ASP A 525 -46.04 -24.52 17.82
C ASP A 525 -44.69 -23.82 18.08
N PRO A 526 -44.30 -22.82 17.25
CA PRO A 526 -43.04 -22.10 17.43
C PRO A 526 -42.87 -21.53 18.84
N TRP A 527 -43.93 -20.96 19.41
CA TRP A 527 -43.87 -20.40 20.77
C TRP A 527 -43.70 -21.47 21.84
N VAL A 528 -44.33 -22.64 21.68
CA VAL A 528 -44.15 -23.77 22.62
C VAL A 528 -42.69 -24.20 22.62
N THR A 529 -42.11 -24.46 21.44
CA THR A 529 -40.72 -24.93 21.34
C THR A 529 -39.72 -23.92 21.91
N ALA A 530 -39.92 -22.61 21.66
CA ALA A 530 -39.05 -21.57 22.17
C ALA A 530 -39.14 -21.41 23.69
N VAL A 531 -40.36 -21.41 24.24
CA VAL A 531 -40.63 -21.19 25.67
C VAL A 531 -40.15 -22.37 26.51
N GLU A 532 -40.32 -23.61 26.05
CA GLU A 532 -39.91 -24.81 26.80
C GLU A 532 -38.39 -25.01 26.89
N ARG A 533 -37.64 -24.39 25.98
CA ARG A 533 -36.16 -24.40 26.04
C ARG A 533 -35.59 -23.42 27.07
N THR A 534 -36.43 -22.61 27.69
CA THR A 534 -36.02 -21.64 28.70
C THR A 534 -36.72 -21.83 30.02
N ARG A 535 -36.05 -21.38 31.09
CA ARG A 535 -36.67 -21.26 32.40
C ARG A 535 -37.39 -19.92 32.51
N ALA A 536 -38.39 -19.88 33.38
CA ALA A 536 -39.07 -18.64 33.70
C ALA A 536 -38.09 -17.62 34.29
N SER A 537 -38.27 -16.35 33.93
CA SER A 537 -37.56 -15.21 34.47
C SER A 537 -38.17 -14.73 35.78
N ASN A 538 -37.39 -13.99 36.57
CA ASN A 538 -37.87 -13.25 37.73
C ASN A 538 -38.63 -11.97 37.34
N ASP A 539 -38.61 -11.57 36.05
CA ASP A 539 -39.40 -10.45 35.55
C ASP A 539 -40.88 -10.83 35.47
N VAL A 540 -41.57 -10.56 36.58
CA VAL A 540 -42.97 -10.91 36.77
C VAL A 540 -43.86 -10.35 35.66
N ARG A 541 -43.63 -9.09 35.26
CA ARG A 541 -44.45 -8.37 34.28
C ARG A 541 -44.27 -8.95 32.88
N CYS A 542 -43.04 -9.18 32.46
CA CYS A 542 -42.75 -9.72 31.13
C CYS A 542 -43.23 -11.17 30.98
N GLU A 543 -43.18 -11.95 32.05
CA GLU A 543 -43.74 -13.31 32.06
C GLU A 543 -45.28 -13.32 31.99
N ASP A 544 -45.96 -12.35 32.62
CA ASP A 544 -47.42 -12.23 32.49
C ASP A 544 -47.84 -11.82 31.08
N LEU A 545 -47.06 -10.93 30.46
CA LEU A 545 -47.25 -10.56 29.07
C LEU A 545 -47.11 -11.79 28.16
N LEU A 546 -46.03 -12.54 28.32
CA LEU A 546 -45.79 -13.76 27.55
C LEU A 546 -46.94 -14.76 27.77
N ALA A 547 -47.36 -15.00 29.00
CA ALA A 547 -48.51 -15.85 29.31
C ALA A 547 -49.80 -15.35 28.65
N SER A 548 -50.06 -14.04 28.64
CA SER A 548 -51.23 -13.44 27.99
C SER A 548 -51.22 -13.66 26.47
N LEU A 549 -50.06 -13.53 25.83
CA LEU A 549 -49.90 -13.84 24.40
C LEU A 549 -50.10 -15.32 24.10
N LEU A 550 -49.45 -16.21 24.88
CA LEU A 550 -49.58 -17.66 24.72
C LEU A 550 -51.03 -18.13 24.90
N PHE A 551 -51.74 -17.59 25.90
CA PHE A 551 -53.16 -17.86 26.11
C PHE A 551 -54.01 -17.40 24.91
N THR A 552 -53.74 -16.19 24.41
CA THR A 552 -54.47 -15.63 23.26
C THR A 552 -54.23 -16.46 22.00
N ARG A 553 -52.99 -16.90 21.78
CA ARG A 553 -52.62 -17.82 20.69
C ARG A 553 -53.24 -19.21 20.84
N ALA A 554 -53.36 -19.73 22.07
CA ALA A 554 -54.05 -21.00 22.34
C ALA A 554 -55.52 -20.93 21.91
N ARG A 555 -56.19 -19.81 22.20
CA ARG A 555 -57.56 -19.50 21.77
C ARG A 555 -57.69 -19.18 20.28
N GLY A 556 -56.58 -18.92 19.60
CA GLY A 556 -56.49 -18.71 18.17
C GLY A 556 -56.75 -19.98 17.35
N TRP A 557 -56.90 -19.80 16.03
CA TRP A 557 -57.12 -20.88 15.07
C TRP A 557 -55.83 -21.31 14.37
N CYS A 558 -54.72 -20.58 14.58
CA CYS A 558 -53.47 -20.77 13.86
C CYS A 558 -52.55 -21.83 14.47
N SER A 559 -52.77 -22.26 15.72
CA SER A 559 -51.91 -23.22 16.42
C SER A 559 -52.49 -24.63 16.47
N LYS A 560 -51.63 -25.63 16.23
CA LYS A 560 -51.93 -27.06 16.46
C LYS A 560 -51.58 -27.53 17.88
N SER A 561 -50.90 -26.72 18.67
CA SER A 561 -50.49 -27.05 20.04
C SER A 561 -51.28 -26.27 21.09
N ALA A 562 -52.57 -26.03 20.82
CA ALA A 562 -53.41 -25.17 21.66
C ALA A 562 -53.47 -25.64 23.13
N GLY A 563 -53.60 -26.93 23.40
CA GLY A 563 -53.63 -27.43 24.79
C GLY A 563 -52.28 -27.28 25.49
N ARG A 564 -51.16 -27.45 24.78
CA ARG A 564 -49.83 -27.16 25.33
C ARG A 564 -49.62 -25.65 25.58
N LEU A 565 -50.07 -24.78 24.70
CA LEU A 565 -50.05 -23.32 24.92
C LEU A 565 -50.89 -22.92 26.14
N PHE A 566 -52.06 -23.54 26.36
CA PHE A 566 -52.83 -23.35 27.59
C PHE A 566 -52.04 -23.78 28.82
N SER A 567 -51.37 -24.94 28.77
CA SER A 567 -50.55 -25.45 29.86
C SER A 567 -49.43 -24.48 30.27
N LEU A 568 -48.86 -23.76 29.29
CA LEU A 568 -47.79 -22.77 29.53
C LEU A 568 -48.29 -21.41 30.02
N SER A 569 -49.60 -21.15 30.04
CA SER A 569 -50.14 -19.79 30.26
C SER A 569 -51.23 -19.69 31.32
N VAL A 570 -52.14 -20.66 31.41
CA VAL A 570 -53.41 -20.54 32.15
C VAL A 570 -53.19 -20.32 33.63
N GLN A 571 -52.34 -21.13 34.28
CA GLN A 571 -52.13 -21.01 35.71
C GLN A 571 -51.55 -19.64 36.06
N ARG A 572 -50.48 -19.23 35.38
CA ARG A 572 -49.84 -17.93 35.63
C ARG A 572 -50.81 -16.77 35.42
N LEU A 573 -51.58 -16.83 34.33
CA LEU A 573 -52.55 -15.79 34.00
C LEU A 573 -53.67 -15.75 35.04
N HIS A 574 -54.15 -16.91 35.51
CA HIS A 574 -55.15 -17.00 36.58
C HIS A 574 -54.63 -16.38 37.89
N GLU A 575 -53.41 -16.76 38.31
CA GLU A 575 -52.76 -16.17 39.49
C GLU A 575 -52.56 -14.66 39.35
N ALA A 576 -52.26 -14.18 38.14
CA ALA A 576 -52.11 -12.76 37.85
C ALA A 576 -53.43 -11.99 37.96
N MET A 577 -54.52 -12.59 37.46
CA MET A 577 -55.86 -12.02 37.52
C MET A 577 -56.41 -12.04 38.94
N ALA A 578 -56.21 -13.15 39.68
CA ALA A 578 -56.65 -13.29 41.07
C ALA A 578 -55.95 -12.34 42.03
N SER A 579 -54.71 -11.95 41.70
CA SER A 579 -53.90 -11.01 42.50
C SER A 579 -53.95 -9.57 41.99
N GLU A 580 -54.78 -9.27 40.98
CA GLU A 580 -54.92 -7.93 40.36
C GLU A 580 -53.59 -7.31 39.90
N ARG A 581 -52.62 -8.14 39.49
CA ARG A 581 -51.25 -7.70 39.13
C ARG A 581 -51.04 -7.49 37.63
N LEU A 582 -52.07 -7.71 36.80
CA LEU A 582 -52.01 -7.44 35.36
C LEU A 582 -52.13 -5.95 35.09
N THR A 583 -51.22 -5.40 34.28
CA THR A 583 -51.35 -4.03 33.77
C THR A 583 -52.42 -3.95 32.68
N ASP A 584 -52.97 -2.76 32.43
CA ASP A 584 -53.99 -2.54 31.39
C ASP A 584 -53.54 -3.01 30.00
N GLU A 585 -52.27 -2.80 29.66
CA GLU A 585 -51.68 -3.23 28.38
C GLU A 585 -51.69 -4.76 28.25
N VAL A 586 -51.19 -5.47 29.27
CA VAL A 586 -51.15 -6.94 29.29
C VAL A 586 -52.56 -7.52 29.28
N TRP A 587 -53.45 -6.92 30.08
CA TRP A 587 -54.85 -7.30 30.14
C TRP A 587 -55.54 -7.13 28.78
N SER A 588 -55.23 -6.06 28.04
CA SER A 588 -55.82 -5.79 26.72
C SER A 588 -55.54 -6.91 25.71
N ILE A 589 -54.44 -7.65 25.86
CA ILE A 589 -54.07 -8.78 25.00
C ILE A 589 -54.95 -9.99 25.33
N ALA A 590 -54.94 -10.43 26.59
CA ALA A 590 -55.71 -11.59 27.04
C ALA A 590 -57.23 -11.39 26.84
N LYS A 591 -57.73 -10.18 27.10
CA LYS A 591 -59.15 -9.82 26.99
C LYS A 591 -59.73 -10.06 25.60
N ARG A 592 -58.94 -9.97 24.52
CA ARG A 592 -59.42 -10.12 23.12
C ARG A 592 -60.10 -11.46 22.83
N ARG A 593 -59.75 -12.51 23.58
CA ARG A 593 -60.22 -13.89 23.32
C ARG A 593 -60.96 -14.51 24.52
N LEU A 594 -61.27 -13.71 25.54
CA LEU A 594 -62.16 -14.12 26.63
C LEU A 594 -63.63 -14.02 26.19
N PRO A 595 -64.50 -14.92 26.68
CA PRO A 595 -65.92 -14.89 26.37
C PRO A 595 -66.59 -13.60 26.89
N TYR A 596 -67.55 -13.07 26.12
CA TYR A 596 -68.34 -11.90 26.52
C TYR A 596 -69.42 -12.31 27.54
N GLY A 597 -69.46 -11.61 28.67
CA GLY A 597 -70.46 -11.74 29.75
C GLY A 597 -70.57 -10.45 30.56
N SER A 598 -71.75 -10.21 31.14
CA SER A 598 -72.23 -8.97 31.79
C SER A 598 -71.22 -8.28 32.71
N VAL A 599 -71.24 -6.94 32.74
CA VAL A 599 -70.16 -6.08 33.24
C VAL A 599 -70.30 -5.77 34.74
N TRP A 600 -70.06 -6.69 35.69
CA TRP A 600 -69.86 -6.32 37.12
C TRP A 600 -68.99 -7.31 37.93
N ARG A 601 -67.90 -6.79 38.52
CA ARG A 601 -66.94 -7.37 39.52
C ARG A 601 -65.74 -8.20 39.01
N GLU A 602 -64.59 -7.98 39.66
CA GLU A 602 -63.27 -8.58 39.42
C GLU A 602 -63.24 -10.12 39.55
N TRP A 603 -64.17 -10.71 40.32
CA TRP A 603 -64.32 -12.17 40.44
C TRP A 603 -64.76 -12.88 39.14
N GLU A 604 -65.36 -12.16 38.18
CA GLU A 604 -65.74 -12.76 36.89
C GLU A 604 -64.55 -13.00 35.95
N GLN A 605 -63.40 -12.35 36.13
CA GLN A 605 -62.32 -12.44 35.12
C GLN A 605 -61.60 -13.79 35.17
N CYS A 606 -61.27 -14.27 36.37
CA CYS A 606 -60.77 -15.64 36.56
C CYS A 606 -61.78 -16.69 36.09
N GLU A 607 -63.07 -16.41 36.26
CA GLU A 607 -64.16 -17.28 35.78
C GLU A 607 -64.22 -17.31 34.25
N LYS A 608 -64.18 -16.14 33.60
CA LYS A 608 -64.10 -16.01 32.13
C LYS A 608 -62.89 -16.73 31.56
N LEU A 609 -61.74 -16.66 32.24
CA LEU A 609 -60.54 -17.41 31.88
C LEU A 609 -60.80 -18.93 31.95
N ARG A 610 -61.36 -19.43 33.06
CA ARG A 610 -61.70 -20.86 33.21
C ARG A 610 -62.68 -21.33 32.14
N HIS A 611 -63.74 -20.57 31.86
CA HIS A 611 -64.67 -20.86 30.77
C HIS A 611 -63.96 -20.91 29.42
N ALA A 612 -63.12 -19.91 29.10
CA ALA A 612 -62.39 -19.88 27.85
C ALA A 612 -61.52 -21.12 27.65
N VAL A 613 -60.89 -21.63 28.70
CA VAL A 613 -60.10 -22.87 28.68
C VAL A 613 -61.01 -24.06 28.44
N VAL A 614 -62.00 -24.28 29.32
CA VAL A 614 -62.92 -25.43 29.26
C VAL A 614 -63.65 -25.52 27.92
N ASP A 615 -64.21 -24.40 27.44
CA ASP A 615 -64.90 -24.32 26.16
C ASP A 615 -63.96 -24.66 25.00
N SER A 616 -62.70 -24.23 25.05
CA SER A 616 -61.73 -24.53 24.00
C SER A 616 -61.42 -26.01 23.93
N PHE A 617 -61.18 -26.65 25.08
CA PHE A 617 -60.86 -28.09 25.12
C PHE A 617 -62.04 -28.95 24.67
N ILE A 618 -63.26 -28.61 25.09
CA ILE A 618 -64.47 -29.36 24.72
C ILE A 618 -64.85 -29.11 23.26
N ALA A 619 -64.99 -27.86 22.84
CA ALA A 619 -65.52 -27.53 21.52
C ALA A 619 -64.57 -27.90 20.37
N ARG A 620 -63.24 -27.87 20.62
CA ARG A 620 -62.22 -28.22 19.62
C ARG A 620 -61.70 -29.65 19.76
N GLU A 621 -62.24 -30.43 20.70
CA GLU A 621 -61.75 -31.76 21.06
C GLU A 621 -60.22 -31.84 21.19
N LEU A 622 -59.63 -30.91 21.97
CA LEU A 622 -58.18 -30.89 22.20
C LEU A 622 -57.71 -32.18 22.91
N PRO A 623 -56.40 -32.50 22.91
CA PRO A 623 -55.89 -33.73 23.52
C PRO A 623 -56.29 -33.86 25.00
N PRO A 624 -56.95 -34.97 25.42
CA PRO A 624 -57.45 -35.12 26.78
C PRO A 624 -56.36 -35.07 27.86
N ILE A 625 -55.17 -35.57 27.55
CA ILE A 625 -54.04 -35.53 28.49
C ILE A 625 -53.57 -34.09 28.76
N GLU A 626 -53.57 -33.22 27.74
CA GLU A 626 -53.19 -31.82 27.90
C GLU A 626 -54.19 -31.05 28.77
N PHE A 627 -55.48 -31.43 28.76
CA PHE A 627 -56.44 -30.91 29.73
C PHE A 627 -56.11 -31.40 31.13
N GLY A 628 -55.86 -32.71 31.29
CA GLY A 628 -55.49 -33.34 32.56
C GLY A 628 -54.29 -32.70 33.26
N THR A 629 -53.38 -32.10 32.50
CA THR A 629 -52.14 -31.46 32.98
C THR A 629 -52.10 -29.94 32.70
N VAL A 630 -53.24 -29.29 32.44
CA VAL A 630 -53.28 -27.89 31.98
C VAL A 630 -52.83 -26.87 33.04
N VAL A 631 -52.92 -27.24 34.31
CA VAL A 631 -52.47 -26.45 35.47
C VAL A 631 -51.88 -27.40 36.49
N ASP A 632 -50.92 -26.94 37.30
CA ASP A 632 -50.35 -27.69 38.42
C ASP A 632 -51.16 -27.50 39.71
N ASP A 633 -51.75 -26.31 39.89
CA ASP A 633 -52.57 -26.00 41.08
C ASP A 633 -53.83 -26.88 41.15
N GLY A 634 -53.94 -27.66 42.23
CA GLY A 634 -55.02 -28.62 42.44
C GLY A 634 -56.40 -27.97 42.64
N LYS A 635 -56.45 -26.75 43.18
CA LYS A 635 -57.73 -26.03 43.37
C LYS A 635 -58.27 -25.54 42.03
N LEU A 636 -57.45 -24.86 41.25
CA LEU A 636 -57.76 -24.39 39.91
C LEU A 636 -58.12 -25.57 38.99
N TRP A 637 -57.39 -26.68 39.10
CA TRP A 637 -57.74 -27.91 38.39
C TRP A 637 -59.15 -28.39 38.72
N ASN A 638 -59.50 -28.49 40.01
CA ASN A 638 -60.83 -28.91 40.43
C ASN A 638 -61.93 -27.93 39.96
N GLU A 639 -61.67 -26.63 39.94
CA GLU A 639 -62.58 -25.63 39.37
C GLU A 639 -62.81 -25.85 37.87
N LEU A 640 -61.76 -26.13 37.08
CA LEU A 640 -61.89 -26.44 35.65
C LEU A 640 -62.69 -27.73 35.41
N VAL A 641 -62.49 -28.76 36.24
CA VAL A 641 -63.26 -30.01 36.17
C VAL A 641 -64.74 -29.78 36.51
N ASN A 642 -65.03 -29.01 37.57
CA ASN A 642 -66.40 -28.67 37.95
C ASN A 642 -67.12 -27.95 36.80
N LEU A 643 -66.45 -26.96 36.20
CA LEU A 643 -66.99 -26.19 35.09
C LEU A 643 -67.25 -27.05 33.85
N ALA A 644 -66.31 -27.94 33.51
CA ALA A 644 -66.50 -28.90 32.42
C ALA A 644 -67.66 -29.87 32.69
N ALA A 645 -67.87 -30.27 33.95
CA ALA A 645 -68.93 -31.22 34.33
C ALA A 645 -70.35 -30.62 34.26
N GLU A 646 -70.53 -29.31 34.12
CA GLU A 646 -71.84 -28.65 34.03
C GLU A 646 -72.59 -29.01 32.75
N SER A 647 -71.86 -29.21 31.65
CA SER A 647 -72.44 -29.55 30.34
C SER A 647 -72.36 -31.04 30.03
N TYR A 648 -73.34 -31.55 29.26
CA TYR A 648 -73.30 -32.94 28.77
C TYR A 648 -72.04 -33.22 27.93
N GLY A 649 -71.69 -32.29 27.03
CA GLY A 649 -70.48 -32.40 26.20
C GLY A 649 -69.19 -32.45 27.03
N GLY A 650 -69.12 -31.64 28.09
CA GLY A 650 -67.97 -31.63 28.99
C GLY A 650 -67.86 -32.88 29.87
N ARG A 651 -68.96 -33.44 30.40
CA ARG A 651 -68.93 -34.75 31.08
C ARG A 651 -68.39 -35.87 30.18
N ARG A 652 -68.80 -35.89 28.90
CA ARG A 652 -68.28 -36.84 27.91
C ARG A 652 -66.79 -36.62 27.62
N TYR A 653 -66.35 -35.37 27.55
CA TYR A 653 -64.93 -35.03 27.36
C TYR A 653 -64.10 -35.42 28.59
N LEU A 654 -64.58 -35.14 29.80
CA LEU A 654 -63.94 -35.51 31.07
C LEU A 654 -63.75 -37.03 31.20
N ASP A 655 -64.68 -37.85 30.69
CA ASP A 655 -64.48 -39.29 30.64
C ASP A 655 -63.26 -39.69 29.76
N LYS A 656 -63.07 -39.02 28.62
CA LYS A 656 -61.85 -39.20 27.79
C LYS A 656 -60.59 -38.80 28.58
N VAL A 657 -60.64 -37.68 29.32
CA VAL A 657 -59.53 -37.19 30.16
C VAL A 657 -59.21 -38.19 31.26
N ARG A 658 -60.22 -38.70 31.97
CA ARG A 658 -60.07 -39.72 33.02
C ARG A 658 -59.33 -40.95 32.50
N ARG A 659 -59.72 -41.46 31.33
CA ARG A 659 -59.06 -42.62 30.71
C ARG A 659 -57.61 -42.33 30.34
N ALA A 660 -57.33 -41.12 29.83
CA ALA A 660 -55.97 -40.71 29.50
C ALA A 660 -55.06 -40.61 30.75
N LEU A 661 -55.58 -40.04 31.85
CA LEU A 661 -54.87 -39.93 33.13
C LEU A 661 -54.56 -41.32 33.75
N ARG A 662 -55.53 -42.22 33.78
CA ARG A 662 -55.35 -43.60 34.29
C ARG A 662 -54.43 -44.47 33.42
N GLY A 663 -54.19 -44.07 32.18
CA GLY A 663 -53.24 -44.72 31.28
C GLY A 663 -51.80 -44.28 31.48
N GLY A 664 -51.55 -43.31 32.37
CA GLY A 664 -50.21 -42.79 32.64
C GLY A 664 -49.48 -43.45 33.80
N THR A 665 -48.30 -42.92 34.11
CA THR A 665 -47.35 -43.52 35.06
C THR A 665 -47.16 -42.71 36.34
N GLU A 666 -47.73 -41.51 36.44
CA GLU A 666 -47.51 -40.60 37.58
C GLU A 666 -48.63 -40.70 38.61
N ALA A 667 -48.28 -40.87 39.89
CA ALA A 667 -49.24 -41.11 40.97
C ALA A 667 -50.28 -39.98 41.15
N TRP A 668 -49.93 -38.73 40.85
CA TRP A 668 -50.86 -37.60 40.95
C TRP A 668 -51.89 -37.59 39.80
N TRP A 669 -51.65 -38.31 38.70
CA TRP A 669 -52.62 -38.45 37.60
C TRP A 669 -53.83 -39.28 38.05
N ASP A 670 -53.58 -40.32 38.85
CA ASP A 670 -54.64 -41.14 39.44
C ASP A 670 -55.50 -40.34 40.41
N GLU A 671 -54.89 -39.45 41.20
CA GLU A 671 -55.63 -38.54 42.08
C GLU A 671 -56.53 -37.59 41.28
N ARG A 672 -56.04 -37.03 40.17
CA ARG A 672 -56.86 -36.20 39.27
C ARG A 672 -57.96 -37.01 38.58
N ALA A 673 -57.71 -38.25 38.20
CA ALA A 673 -58.73 -39.13 37.63
C ALA A 673 -59.85 -39.44 38.63
N ASN A 674 -59.51 -39.67 39.90
CA ASN A 674 -60.49 -39.89 40.98
C ASN A 674 -61.39 -38.67 41.23
N ILE A 675 -60.88 -37.46 41.06
CA ILE A 675 -61.68 -36.22 41.14
C ILE A 675 -62.75 -36.21 40.04
N ILE A 676 -62.39 -36.63 38.82
CA ILE A 676 -63.34 -36.71 37.69
C ILE A 676 -64.42 -37.77 37.96
N ASP A 677 -64.07 -38.93 38.53
CA ASP A 677 -65.04 -39.99 38.87
C ASP A 677 -66.18 -39.51 39.78
N ARG A 678 -65.87 -38.59 40.70
CA ARG A 678 -66.86 -38.02 41.62
C ARG A 678 -67.82 -37.04 40.95
N LYS A 679 -67.59 -36.68 39.68
CA LYS A 679 -68.31 -35.61 38.96
C LYS A 679 -69.00 -36.07 37.69
N VAL A 680 -68.55 -37.18 37.10
CA VAL A 680 -69.10 -37.72 35.84
C VAL A 680 -70.08 -38.87 36.08
N ASN A 681 -70.04 -39.50 37.27
CA ASN A 681 -71.13 -40.34 37.79
C ASN A 681 -72.21 -39.47 38.41
#